data_AF-A0A1C6R4W0-F1
#
_entry.id   AF-A0A1C6R4W0-F1
#
_cell.length_a   1.000
_cell.length_b   1.000
_cell.length_c   1.000
_cell.angle_alpha   90.00
_cell.angle_beta   90.00
_cell.angle_gamma   90.00
#
_symmetry.space_group_name_H-M   'P 1'
#
loop_
_entity.id
_entity.type
_entity.pdbx_description
1 polymer ?
#
loop_
_entity_poly.entity_id
_entity_poly.type
_entity_poly.pdbx_seq_one_letter_code
_entity_poly.pdbx_strand_id
1 'polypeptide(L)'
;MSMPDVDIDFDERRRVEVIRYVTEKYGADKVAMIGTYGTIKAKNAIKDSARVLGYPYAMGDRITKAMPPDARGKSIQLAGITDPAHPRYAEAGEVRGMYENEPDVRKVVDTARGVEGLVRQMGVHAAGVIMSSEPITDHVPVWVRHSDHVTITQWDYPSCESLGLLKMDFLGLRNLTIMDDAVRMVKSGKGVDIDLLGLPLDDPRTFELLGRGDTLGVFQFDGSAMRSLFRLMRPDRFEDITAVTALYRPGPMGMNSHTNYALRKNGRQDITPIHPELEEPLKEILDLTYGLVVYQEQVQRAAQILAGYSLGQADLLRRAMGKKKKEVLDREFVPFRDGCRARGYSEEAVQAVWDVLVPFAGYAFNKAHAATYALVSYWTAYLKANHPAEYMAAVLTSVKDDKDKSAVYLNECRRMGIKVLPPDVNASLSDFTAHGDDIVLFGLSAVRNVGAPVVEAIVRAREARGKYTSFPDYLDKSEAVMCAKRATESLIKAGAFDALGHTRKGLTARYEPLVDAAVSVKRREAEGQFDLFSADGDGPDAAPGTLPALDPEFPSEEWEKPYLLAQEREMLGLYVSDHPLFGIEHVLAERSDAPIARLTGGDHPDGTVVTLGGIVSGLQRKMTKQGNAWAIATVEDLGGSVDCLFFPATYQLVGTRLVEDAVVFVKGRLDKREDVPRLVAMELTVPEPTALGADAPVRLAIEESRVTGPSVRRLKEILRSHPGPAEVQLRVTGRTRTTVYRLGPRITPRPEFWADLKAAVAVTRWG
;
A
#
# COMPACT_ATOMS: atom_id res chain seq x y z
N MET A 1 0.82 2.94 -45.01
CA MET A 1 -0.08 3.43 -43.95
C MET A 1 -0.01 2.40 -42.84
N SER A 2 0.22 2.78 -41.58
CA SER A 2 0.26 1.84 -40.45
C SER A 2 -1.17 1.61 -39.96
N MET A 3 -1.54 0.38 -39.60
CA MET A 3 -2.80 0.12 -38.92
C MET A 3 -2.78 0.80 -37.54
N PRO A 4 -3.88 1.42 -37.08
CA PRO A 4 -3.96 1.95 -35.72
C PRO A 4 -4.04 0.80 -34.72
N ASP A 5 -3.23 0.85 -33.66
CA ASP A 5 -3.35 -0.01 -32.48
C ASP A 5 -4.18 0.76 -31.44
N VAL A 6 -5.28 0.17 -30.97
CA VAL A 6 -6.22 0.81 -30.04
C VAL A 6 -6.34 -0.06 -28.79
N ASP A 7 -5.75 0.43 -27.71
CA ASP A 7 -5.75 -0.20 -26.41
C ASP A 7 -6.87 0.40 -25.55
N ILE A 8 -7.69 -0.44 -24.90
CA ILE A 8 -8.84 0.01 -24.12
C ILE A 8 -8.80 -0.61 -22.72
N ASP A 9 -8.87 0.25 -21.71
CA ASP A 9 -8.93 -0.12 -20.30
C ASP A 9 -10.39 -0.36 -19.85
N PHE A 10 -10.65 -1.48 -19.18
CA PHE A 10 -11.94 -1.84 -18.59
C PHE A 10 -11.82 -2.11 -17.10
N ASP A 11 -12.95 -2.07 -16.38
CA ASP A 11 -13.03 -2.70 -15.05
C ASP A 11 -12.58 -4.16 -15.19
N GLU A 12 -11.59 -4.53 -14.38
CA GLU A 12 -10.99 -5.87 -14.36
C GLU A 12 -12.04 -6.98 -14.28
N ARG A 13 -13.09 -6.78 -13.48
CA ARG A 13 -14.17 -7.76 -13.28
C ARG A 13 -15.02 -7.97 -14.52
N ARG A 14 -15.16 -6.91 -15.33
CA ARG A 14 -16.08 -6.86 -16.47
C ARG A 14 -15.39 -7.04 -17.82
N ARG A 15 -14.05 -7.02 -17.85
CA ARG A 15 -13.23 -7.26 -19.04
C ARG A 15 -13.65 -8.54 -19.79
N VAL A 16 -13.93 -9.62 -19.06
CA VAL A 16 -14.34 -10.90 -19.65
C VAL A 16 -15.68 -10.80 -20.37
N GLU A 17 -16.60 -9.93 -19.91
CA GLU A 17 -17.88 -9.67 -20.59
C GLU A 17 -17.65 -9.05 -21.98
N VAL A 18 -16.67 -8.15 -22.10
CA VAL A 18 -16.31 -7.50 -23.37
C VAL A 18 -15.69 -8.49 -24.34
N ILE A 19 -14.78 -9.34 -23.87
CA ILE A 19 -14.20 -10.41 -24.69
C ILE A 19 -15.31 -11.33 -25.19
N ARG A 20 -16.22 -11.76 -24.31
CA ARG A 20 -17.37 -12.58 -24.69
C ARG A 20 -18.24 -11.89 -25.74
N TYR A 21 -18.56 -10.62 -25.56
CA TYR A 21 -19.32 -9.83 -26.54
C TYR A 21 -18.65 -9.80 -27.91
N VAL A 22 -17.33 -9.56 -27.97
CA VAL A 22 -16.57 -9.53 -29.22
C VAL A 22 -16.57 -10.91 -29.89
N THR A 23 -16.36 -11.98 -29.12
CA THR A 23 -16.42 -13.37 -29.60
C THR A 23 -17.81 -13.72 -30.18
N GLU A 24 -18.89 -13.36 -29.48
CA GLU A 24 -20.26 -13.60 -29.92
C GLU A 24 -20.62 -12.79 -31.16
N LYS A 25 -20.16 -11.53 -31.23
CA LYS A 25 -20.47 -10.61 -32.33
C LYS A 25 -19.77 -10.97 -33.63
N TYR A 26 -18.49 -11.34 -33.56
CA TYR A 26 -17.65 -11.55 -34.76
C TYR A 26 -17.46 -13.03 -35.12
N GLY A 27 -17.78 -13.96 -34.20
CA GLY A 27 -17.65 -15.40 -34.40
C GLY A 27 -16.50 -15.99 -33.59
N ALA A 28 -16.77 -17.09 -32.90
CA ALA A 28 -15.78 -17.77 -32.04
C ALA A 28 -14.61 -18.39 -32.82
N ASP A 29 -14.80 -18.65 -34.12
CA ASP A 29 -13.79 -19.11 -35.06
C ASP A 29 -12.85 -17.98 -35.54
N LYS A 30 -13.21 -16.72 -35.31
CA LYS A 30 -12.50 -15.52 -35.81
C LYS A 30 -11.83 -14.69 -34.73
N VAL A 31 -12.02 -15.06 -33.48
CA VAL A 31 -11.49 -14.36 -32.31
C VAL A 31 -10.64 -15.34 -31.50
N ALA A 32 -9.41 -14.95 -31.19
CA ALA A 32 -8.54 -15.73 -30.31
C ALA A 32 -7.75 -14.83 -29.38
N MET A 33 -7.46 -15.33 -28.18
CA MET A 33 -6.49 -14.69 -27.30
C MET A 33 -5.07 -14.89 -27.82
N ILE A 34 -4.17 -13.96 -27.51
CA ILE A 34 -2.77 -14.06 -27.95
C ILE A 34 -1.99 -15.04 -27.06
N GLY A 35 -1.24 -15.96 -27.66
CA GLY A 35 -0.27 -16.80 -26.96
C GLY A 35 0.96 -16.01 -26.51
N THR A 36 1.47 -16.30 -25.31
CA THR A 36 2.73 -15.75 -24.80
C THR A 36 3.67 -16.86 -24.38
N TYR A 37 4.97 -16.61 -24.43
CA TYR A 37 5.98 -17.58 -24.07
C TYR A 37 6.79 -17.09 -22.88
N GLY A 38 6.53 -17.68 -21.71
CA GLY A 38 7.26 -17.37 -20.49
C GLY A 38 8.64 -18.01 -20.53
N THR A 39 9.70 -17.20 -20.50
CA THR A 39 11.07 -17.69 -20.42
C THR A 39 11.55 -17.81 -18.98
N ILE A 40 12.50 -18.73 -18.74
CA ILE A 40 13.10 -18.92 -17.42
C ILE A 40 14.06 -17.74 -17.13
N LYS A 41 13.66 -16.86 -16.21
CA LYS A 41 14.48 -15.74 -15.72
C LYS A 41 15.55 -16.22 -14.71
N ALA A 42 16.65 -15.48 -14.57
CA ALA A 42 17.78 -15.77 -13.69
C ALA A 42 17.43 -16.38 -12.32
N LYS A 43 16.54 -15.74 -11.55
CA LYS A 43 16.15 -16.21 -10.20
C LYS A 43 15.40 -17.55 -10.24
N ASN A 44 14.51 -17.73 -11.22
CA ASN A 44 13.79 -18.99 -11.40
C ASN A 44 14.72 -20.09 -11.89
N ALA A 45 15.67 -19.78 -12.77
CA ALA A 45 16.71 -20.71 -13.21
C ALA A 45 17.50 -21.23 -12.00
N ILE A 46 17.95 -20.35 -11.10
CA ILE A 46 18.65 -20.75 -9.86
C ILE A 46 17.78 -21.67 -8.99
N LYS A 47 16.52 -21.29 -8.72
CA LYS A 47 15.62 -22.08 -7.85
C LYS A 47 15.30 -23.44 -8.45
N ASP A 48 15.04 -23.51 -9.75
CA ASP A 48 14.76 -24.76 -10.45
C ASP A 48 16.00 -25.66 -10.49
N SER A 49 17.17 -25.11 -10.82
CA SER A 49 18.43 -25.86 -10.83
C SER A 49 18.80 -26.39 -9.44
N ALA A 50 18.63 -25.59 -8.38
CA ALA A 50 18.86 -26.05 -7.01
C ALA A 50 17.95 -27.24 -6.65
N ARG A 51 16.67 -27.17 -7.03
CA ARG A 51 15.69 -28.24 -6.79
C ARG A 51 16.04 -29.52 -7.57
N VAL A 52 16.40 -29.40 -8.85
CA VAL A 52 16.78 -30.55 -9.69
C VAL A 52 18.06 -31.23 -9.19
N LEU A 53 18.99 -30.45 -8.66
CA LEU A 53 20.23 -30.97 -8.06
C LEU A 53 20.04 -31.58 -6.66
N GLY A 54 18.81 -31.56 -6.11
CA GLY A 54 18.47 -32.18 -4.83
C GLY A 54 18.77 -31.32 -3.60
N TYR A 55 19.04 -30.02 -3.76
CA TYR A 55 19.27 -29.12 -2.62
C TYR A 55 17.96 -28.69 -1.95
N PRO A 56 17.97 -28.39 -0.64
CA PRO A 56 16.82 -27.80 0.06
C PRO A 56 16.39 -26.46 -0.55
N TYR A 57 15.10 -26.12 -0.41
CA TYR A 57 14.54 -24.84 -0.87
C TYR A 57 15.34 -23.62 -0.43
N ALA A 58 15.88 -23.66 0.80
CA ALA A 58 16.69 -22.60 1.39
C ALA A 58 17.94 -22.27 0.56
N MET A 59 18.53 -23.23 -0.17
CA MET A 59 19.70 -22.99 -1.02
C MET A 59 19.37 -22.03 -2.16
N GLY A 60 18.33 -22.34 -2.93
CA GLY A 60 17.87 -21.50 -4.03
C GLY A 60 17.42 -20.13 -3.54
N ASP A 61 16.69 -20.08 -2.43
CA ASP A 61 16.24 -18.82 -1.85
C ASP A 61 17.39 -17.92 -1.40
N ARG A 62 18.40 -18.49 -0.71
CA ARG A 62 19.62 -17.78 -0.29
C ARG A 62 20.37 -17.16 -1.46
N ILE A 63 20.61 -17.92 -2.52
CA ILE A 63 21.32 -17.42 -3.72
C ILE A 63 20.50 -16.32 -4.40
N THR A 64 19.18 -16.49 -4.55
CA THR A 64 18.34 -15.47 -5.21
C THR A 64 18.17 -14.17 -4.41
N LYS A 65 18.33 -14.21 -3.09
CA LYS A 65 18.31 -13.01 -2.22
C LYS A 65 19.61 -12.21 -2.33
N ALA A 66 20.75 -12.87 -2.57
CA ALA A 66 22.04 -12.22 -2.81
C ALA A 66 22.16 -11.59 -4.22
N MET A 67 21.20 -11.86 -5.12
CA MET A 67 21.17 -11.26 -6.45
C MET A 67 20.77 -9.77 -6.38
N PRO A 68 21.37 -8.91 -7.22
CA PRO A 68 20.96 -7.52 -7.34
C PRO A 68 19.45 -7.35 -7.60
N PRO A 69 18.84 -6.24 -7.14
CA PRO A 69 17.46 -5.93 -7.47
C PRO A 69 17.29 -5.71 -8.98
N ASP A 70 16.08 -5.87 -9.50
CA ASP A 70 15.83 -5.68 -10.92
C ASP A 70 15.99 -4.20 -11.31
N ALA A 71 16.64 -3.93 -12.44
CA ALA A 71 16.80 -2.59 -12.99
C ALA A 71 15.89 -2.45 -14.21
N ARG A 72 14.97 -1.48 -14.20
CA ARG A 72 13.97 -1.27 -15.26
C ARG A 72 13.17 -2.57 -15.59
N GLY A 73 12.81 -3.32 -14.55
CA GLY A 73 12.07 -4.58 -14.67
C GLY A 73 12.88 -5.76 -15.22
N LYS A 74 14.21 -5.64 -15.31
CA LYS A 74 15.10 -6.72 -15.77
C LYS A 74 16.09 -7.11 -14.69
N SER A 75 16.11 -8.41 -14.36
CA SER A 75 17.17 -9.00 -13.53
C SER A 75 18.50 -8.96 -14.29
N ILE A 76 19.61 -8.99 -13.55
CA ILE A 76 20.91 -9.28 -14.16
C ILE A 76 20.87 -10.71 -14.73
N GLN A 77 21.42 -10.91 -15.93
CA GLN A 77 21.59 -12.25 -16.50
C GLN A 77 22.67 -13.02 -15.71
N LEU A 78 22.59 -14.34 -15.67
CA LEU A 78 23.54 -15.15 -14.89
C LEU A 78 24.98 -15.07 -15.44
N ALA A 79 25.14 -14.80 -16.74
CA ALA A 79 26.44 -14.51 -17.34
C ALA A 79 27.05 -13.20 -16.78
N GLY A 80 26.21 -12.19 -16.54
CA GLY A 80 26.64 -10.88 -16.03
C GLY A 80 27.14 -10.88 -14.58
N ILE A 81 26.95 -11.98 -13.84
CA ILE A 81 27.50 -12.15 -12.47
C ILE A 81 29.04 -12.21 -12.52
N THR A 82 29.60 -12.90 -13.51
CA THR A 82 31.04 -13.17 -13.63
C THR A 82 31.73 -12.40 -14.74
N ASP A 83 30.99 -11.75 -15.64
CA ASP A 83 31.56 -10.96 -16.74
C ASP A 83 31.93 -9.53 -16.28
N PRO A 84 33.24 -9.17 -16.19
CA PRO A 84 33.68 -7.85 -15.76
C PRO A 84 33.26 -6.71 -16.70
N ALA A 85 32.97 -7.02 -17.97
CA ALA A 85 32.52 -6.05 -18.96
C ALA A 85 31.00 -5.76 -18.85
N HIS A 86 30.27 -6.56 -18.07
CA HIS A 86 28.83 -6.38 -17.92
C HIS A 86 28.53 -5.09 -17.12
N PRO A 87 27.62 -4.20 -17.59
CA PRO A 87 27.35 -2.91 -16.93
C PRO A 87 26.93 -3.00 -15.47
N ARG A 88 26.37 -4.14 -15.06
CA ARG A 88 25.87 -4.42 -13.70
C ARG A 88 26.81 -5.31 -12.87
N TYR A 89 28.01 -5.58 -13.34
CA TYR A 89 28.98 -6.45 -12.67
C TYR A 89 29.29 -6.01 -11.22
N ALA A 90 29.42 -4.69 -11.00
CA ALA A 90 29.71 -4.13 -9.68
C ALA A 90 28.60 -4.40 -8.65
N GLU A 91 27.34 -4.50 -9.09
CA GLU A 91 26.20 -4.73 -8.20
C GLU A 91 26.15 -6.19 -7.70
N ALA A 92 26.69 -7.14 -8.46
CA ALA A 92 26.58 -8.59 -8.20
C ALA A 92 27.64 -9.16 -7.24
N GLY A 93 28.27 -8.32 -6.42
CA GLY A 93 29.42 -8.72 -5.59
C GLY A 93 29.11 -9.82 -4.59
N GLU A 94 27.94 -9.79 -3.94
CA GLU A 94 27.54 -10.78 -2.94
C GLU A 94 27.35 -12.17 -3.55
N VAL A 95 26.50 -12.28 -4.58
CA VAL A 95 26.26 -13.55 -5.29
C VAL A 95 27.51 -14.06 -6.02
N ARG A 96 28.37 -13.16 -6.54
CA ARG A 96 29.67 -13.54 -7.11
C ARG A 96 30.59 -14.12 -6.05
N GLY A 97 30.65 -13.51 -4.86
CA GLY A 97 31.40 -14.05 -3.73
C GLY A 97 30.93 -15.46 -3.34
N MET A 98 29.62 -15.72 -3.34
CA MET A 98 29.09 -17.07 -3.13
C MET A 98 29.50 -18.03 -4.25
N TYR A 99 29.43 -17.61 -5.52
CA TYR A 99 29.83 -18.42 -6.68
C TYR A 99 31.32 -18.80 -6.68
N GLU A 100 32.18 -17.88 -6.26
CA GLU A 100 33.63 -18.08 -6.23
C GLU A 100 34.06 -19.00 -5.08
N ASN A 101 33.45 -18.84 -3.90
CA ASN A 101 33.90 -19.49 -2.66
C ASN A 101 33.13 -20.77 -2.29
N GLU A 102 31.91 -20.98 -2.80
CA GLU A 102 31.08 -22.13 -2.44
C GLU A 102 30.88 -23.08 -3.65
N PRO A 103 31.42 -24.32 -3.61
CA PRO A 103 31.30 -25.27 -4.71
C PRO A 103 29.86 -25.63 -5.10
N ASP A 104 28.97 -25.77 -4.11
CA ASP A 104 27.55 -26.08 -4.34
C ASP A 104 26.82 -24.94 -5.04
N VAL A 105 27.11 -23.68 -4.65
CA VAL A 105 26.53 -22.51 -5.32
C VAL A 105 27.03 -22.42 -6.75
N ARG A 106 28.33 -22.66 -6.98
CA ARG A 106 28.89 -22.71 -8.34
C ARG A 106 28.14 -23.72 -9.21
N LYS A 107 27.96 -24.94 -8.71
CA LYS A 107 27.24 -26.01 -9.43
C LYS A 107 25.80 -25.61 -9.77
N VAL A 108 25.08 -24.99 -8.83
CA VAL A 108 23.72 -24.49 -9.05
C VAL A 108 23.69 -23.40 -10.12
N VAL A 109 24.57 -22.39 -10.03
CA VAL A 109 24.59 -21.25 -10.96
C VAL A 109 25.02 -21.68 -12.36
N ASP A 110 26.01 -22.56 -12.49
CA ASP A 110 26.45 -23.07 -13.80
C ASP A 110 25.35 -23.92 -14.47
N THR A 111 24.63 -24.73 -13.69
CA THR A 111 23.44 -25.44 -14.19
C THR A 111 22.35 -24.46 -14.61
N ALA A 112 22.12 -23.42 -13.82
CA ALA A 112 21.12 -22.39 -14.08
C ALA A 112 21.41 -21.60 -15.37
N ARG A 113 22.68 -21.36 -15.70
CA ARG A 113 23.09 -20.71 -16.97
C ARG A 113 22.66 -21.48 -18.20
N GLY A 114 22.65 -22.81 -18.14
CA GLY A 114 22.22 -23.66 -19.27
C GLY A 114 20.71 -23.63 -19.52
N VAL A 115 19.92 -23.23 -18.51
CA VAL A 115 18.44 -23.21 -18.61
C VAL A 115 17.86 -21.80 -18.64
N GLU A 116 18.61 -20.77 -18.27
CA GLU A 116 18.19 -19.38 -18.39
C GLU A 116 17.83 -19.04 -19.85
N GLY A 117 16.68 -18.40 -20.05
CA GLY A 117 16.20 -18.00 -21.36
C GLY A 117 15.42 -19.08 -22.12
N LEU A 118 15.43 -20.34 -21.69
CA LEU A 118 14.58 -21.37 -22.28
C LEU A 118 13.09 -21.05 -22.05
N VAL A 119 12.25 -21.48 -22.99
CA VAL A 119 10.79 -21.39 -22.87
C VAL A 119 10.32 -22.40 -21.83
N ARG A 120 9.62 -21.93 -20.79
CA ARG A 120 9.11 -22.76 -19.69
C ARG A 120 7.72 -23.30 -19.99
N GLN A 121 6.83 -22.41 -20.40
CA GLN A 121 5.42 -22.69 -20.60
C GLN A 121 4.81 -21.66 -21.55
N MET A 122 3.77 -22.10 -22.25
CA MET A 122 2.89 -21.20 -22.97
C MET A 122 1.90 -20.58 -21.98
N GLY A 123 1.73 -19.27 -22.07
CA GLY A 123 0.74 -18.49 -21.35
C GLY A 123 -0.22 -17.80 -22.32
N VAL A 124 -1.14 -17.03 -21.77
CA VAL A 124 -2.09 -16.21 -22.54
C VAL A 124 -1.78 -14.75 -22.26
N HIS A 125 -1.76 -13.91 -23.29
CA HIS A 125 -1.53 -12.47 -23.14
C HIS A 125 -2.60 -11.89 -22.22
N ALA A 126 -2.16 -11.06 -21.27
CA ALA A 126 -3.04 -10.53 -20.25
C ALA A 126 -4.11 -9.58 -20.81
N ALA A 127 -3.92 -9.02 -22.02
CA ALA A 127 -4.85 -8.07 -22.62
C ALA A 127 -5.27 -8.41 -24.07
N GLY A 128 -4.44 -9.15 -24.79
CA GLY A 128 -4.41 -9.08 -26.24
C GLY A 128 -5.29 -10.12 -26.90
N VAL A 129 -6.09 -9.64 -27.85
CA VAL A 129 -7.04 -10.40 -28.65
C VAL A 129 -6.71 -10.20 -30.11
N ILE A 130 -6.61 -11.29 -30.86
CA ILE A 130 -6.54 -11.29 -32.31
C ILE A 130 -7.94 -11.47 -32.87
N MET A 131 -8.25 -10.65 -33.87
CA MET A 131 -9.50 -10.67 -34.60
C MET A 131 -9.20 -10.80 -36.09
N SER A 132 -10.01 -11.60 -36.78
CA SER A 132 -9.89 -11.89 -38.20
C SER A 132 -11.23 -11.73 -38.92
N SER A 133 -11.20 -11.40 -40.21
CA SER A 133 -12.40 -11.45 -41.07
C SER A 133 -12.75 -12.89 -41.50
N GLU A 134 -11.75 -13.75 -41.53
CA GLU A 134 -11.80 -15.17 -41.91
C GLU A 134 -11.54 -16.07 -40.67
N PRO A 135 -11.87 -17.37 -40.71
CA PRO A 135 -11.54 -18.30 -39.63
C PRO A 135 -10.04 -18.22 -39.28
N ILE A 136 -9.72 -18.02 -38.01
CA ILE A 136 -8.35 -17.73 -37.57
C ILE A 136 -7.40 -18.89 -37.86
N THR A 137 -7.94 -20.11 -37.90
CA THR A 137 -7.24 -21.37 -38.23
C THR A 137 -6.70 -21.40 -39.66
N ASP A 138 -7.23 -20.56 -40.55
CA ASP A 138 -6.77 -20.48 -41.95
C ASP A 138 -5.47 -19.67 -42.07
N HIS A 139 -5.10 -18.94 -41.02
CA HIS A 139 -3.94 -18.04 -41.01
C HIS A 139 -2.90 -18.39 -39.95
N VAL A 140 -3.33 -18.80 -38.75
CA VAL A 140 -2.43 -19.10 -37.63
C VAL A 140 -2.82 -20.38 -36.90
N PRO A 141 -1.84 -21.19 -36.47
CA PRO A 141 -2.13 -22.31 -35.60
C PRO A 141 -2.66 -21.81 -34.25
N VAL A 142 -3.73 -22.43 -33.78
CA VAL A 142 -4.34 -22.16 -32.48
C VAL A 142 -4.29 -23.40 -31.60
N TRP A 143 -4.52 -23.20 -30.32
CA TRP A 143 -4.86 -24.28 -29.39
C TRP A 143 -6.04 -23.84 -28.54
N VAL A 144 -6.81 -24.81 -28.06
CA VAL A 144 -7.98 -24.57 -27.21
C VAL A 144 -7.66 -25.06 -25.82
N ARG A 145 -7.76 -24.18 -24.83
CA ARG A 145 -7.51 -24.53 -23.44
C ARG A 145 -8.65 -25.41 -22.92
N HIS A 146 -8.32 -26.57 -22.36
CA HIS A 146 -9.32 -27.56 -21.90
C HIS A 146 -10.21 -27.08 -20.75
N SER A 147 -9.73 -26.16 -19.92
CA SER A 147 -10.45 -25.72 -18.71
C SER A 147 -11.67 -24.84 -19.01
N ASP A 148 -11.59 -24.01 -20.03
CA ASP A 148 -12.58 -22.96 -20.33
C ASP A 148 -12.85 -22.77 -21.82
N HIS A 149 -12.30 -23.65 -22.66
CA HIS A 149 -12.48 -23.68 -24.11
C HIS A 149 -12.09 -22.39 -24.84
N VAL A 150 -11.20 -21.58 -24.25
CA VAL A 150 -10.70 -20.36 -24.89
C VAL A 150 -9.71 -20.71 -26.01
N THR A 151 -9.96 -20.19 -27.20
CA THR A 151 -9.06 -20.26 -28.37
C THR A 151 -7.89 -19.31 -28.21
N ILE A 152 -6.67 -19.80 -28.39
CA ILE A 152 -5.43 -19.04 -28.17
C ILE A 152 -4.48 -19.25 -29.36
N THR A 153 -3.86 -18.19 -29.87
CA THR A 153 -2.84 -18.30 -30.92
C THR A 153 -1.59 -19.01 -30.41
N GLN A 154 -0.98 -19.88 -31.23
CA GLN A 154 0.34 -20.42 -30.92
C GLN A 154 1.46 -19.45 -31.33
N TRP A 155 1.18 -18.47 -32.18
CA TRP A 155 2.16 -17.44 -32.53
C TRP A 155 2.03 -16.24 -31.61
N ASP A 156 3.15 -15.56 -31.39
CA ASP A 156 3.20 -14.30 -30.66
C ASP A 156 2.61 -13.16 -31.49
N TYR A 157 2.18 -12.09 -30.81
CA TYR A 157 1.47 -10.99 -31.48
C TYR A 157 2.25 -10.34 -32.63
N PRO A 158 3.58 -10.11 -32.58
CA PRO A 158 4.28 -9.47 -33.68
C PRO A 158 4.20 -10.31 -34.97
N SER A 159 4.25 -11.64 -34.83
CA SER A 159 4.07 -12.56 -35.93
C SER A 159 2.64 -12.47 -36.49
N CYS A 160 1.62 -12.44 -35.62
CA CYS A 160 0.22 -12.26 -36.04
C CYS A 160 -0.04 -10.91 -36.73
N GLU A 161 0.49 -9.82 -36.20
CA GLU A 161 0.35 -8.47 -36.76
C GLU A 161 1.03 -8.36 -38.14
N SER A 162 2.19 -9.03 -38.32
CA SER A 162 2.90 -9.05 -39.60
C SER A 162 2.12 -9.76 -40.72
N LEU A 163 1.19 -10.66 -40.37
CA LEU A 163 0.26 -11.29 -41.30
C LEU A 163 -0.94 -10.40 -41.66
N GLY A 164 -1.09 -9.24 -41.01
CA GLY A 164 -2.23 -8.34 -41.20
C GLY A 164 -3.45 -8.67 -40.33
N LEU A 165 -3.30 -9.52 -39.31
CA LEU A 165 -4.37 -9.79 -38.35
C LEU A 165 -4.56 -8.58 -37.41
N LEU A 166 -5.82 -8.27 -37.09
CA LEU A 166 -6.13 -7.15 -36.20
C LEU A 166 -5.84 -7.54 -34.75
N LYS A 167 -4.98 -6.76 -34.09
CA LYS A 167 -4.77 -6.81 -32.64
C LYS A 167 -5.67 -5.79 -31.96
N MET A 168 -6.32 -6.21 -30.88
CA MET A 168 -6.94 -5.31 -29.90
C MET A 168 -6.50 -5.69 -28.50
N ASP A 169 -6.08 -4.72 -27.69
CA ASP A 169 -5.81 -4.96 -26.27
C ASP A 169 -7.01 -4.50 -25.43
N PHE A 170 -7.62 -5.47 -24.74
CA PHE A 170 -8.61 -5.21 -23.70
C PHE A 170 -7.91 -5.38 -22.36
N LEU A 171 -7.55 -4.27 -21.72
CA LEU A 171 -6.83 -4.26 -20.45
C LEU A 171 -7.82 -4.28 -19.28
N GLY A 172 -7.46 -4.98 -18.22
CA GLY A 172 -8.17 -4.86 -16.93
C GLY A 172 -7.42 -3.86 -16.06
N LEU A 173 -8.05 -2.72 -15.78
CA LEU A 173 -7.46 -1.68 -14.95
C LEU A 173 -8.16 -1.65 -13.58
N ARG A 174 -7.46 -2.17 -12.57
CA ARG A 174 -7.93 -2.22 -11.18
C ARG A 174 -8.44 -0.88 -10.64
N ASN A 175 -7.90 0.26 -11.08
CA ASN A 175 -8.38 1.56 -10.60
C ASN A 175 -9.79 1.90 -11.09
N LEU A 176 -10.21 1.38 -12.26
CA LEU A 176 -11.59 1.51 -12.70
C LEU A 176 -12.54 0.74 -11.76
N THR A 177 -12.13 -0.44 -11.31
CA THR A 177 -12.83 -1.24 -10.29
C THR A 177 -12.96 -0.47 -8.96
N ILE A 178 -11.86 0.14 -8.47
CA ILE A 178 -11.85 0.94 -7.24
C ILE A 178 -12.81 2.13 -7.36
N MET A 179 -12.77 2.85 -8.47
CA MET A 179 -13.66 4.00 -8.69
C MET A 179 -15.12 3.57 -8.75
N ASP A 180 -15.44 2.48 -9.45
CA ASP A 180 -16.80 1.93 -9.52
C ASP A 180 -17.32 1.51 -8.13
N ASP A 181 -16.49 0.83 -7.32
CA ASP A 181 -16.83 0.46 -5.95
C ASP A 181 -17.08 1.70 -5.07
N ALA A 182 -16.21 2.70 -5.15
CA ALA A 182 -16.36 3.95 -4.40
C ALA A 182 -17.64 4.70 -4.80
N VAL A 183 -17.92 4.84 -6.10
CA VAL A 183 -19.14 5.51 -6.60
C VAL A 183 -20.39 4.75 -6.16
N ARG A 184 -20.39 3.40 -6.21
CA ARG A 184 -21.51 2.59 -5.72
C ARG A 184 -21.73 2.75 -4.22
N MET A 185 -20.67 2.81 -3.43
CA MET A 185 -20.76 3.06 -1.98
C MET A 185 -21.29 4.46 -1.67
N VAL A 186 -20.84 5.48 -2.41
CA VAL A 186 -21.37 6.85 -2.25
C VAL A 186 -22.85 6.89 -2.59
N LYS A 187 -23.27 6.22 -3.66
CA LYS A 187 -24.68 6.15 -4.05
C LYS A 187 -25.54 5.45 -3.01
N SER A 188 -25.11 4.30 -2.48
CA SER A 188 -25.87 3.55 -1.49
C SER A 188 -25.87 4.19 -0.10
N GLY A 189 -24.75 4.79 0.32
CA GLY A 189 -24.59 5.39 1.64
C GLY A 189 -25.11 6.83 1.74
N LYS A 190 -24.91 7.64 0.71
CA LYS A 190 -25.22 9.08 0.70
C LYS A 190 -26.34 9.47 -0.27
N GLY A 191 -26.78 8.56 -1.14
CA GLY A 191 -27.78 8.86 -2.16
C GLY A 191 -27.27 9.77 -3.29
N VAL A 192 -25.97 10.00 -3.38
CA VAL A 192 -25.35 10.87 -4.39
C VAL A 192 -24.91 10.02 -5.59
N ASP A 193 -25.43 10.36 -6.78
CA ASP A 193 -25.03 9.71 -8.03
C ASP A 193 -23.90 10.52 -8.68
N ILE A 194 -22.68 9.96 -8.67
CA ILE A 194 -21.50 10.63 -9.23
C ILE A 194 -21.32 10.20 -10.68
N ASP A 195 -21.44 11.16 -11.60
CA ASP A 195 -20.97 11.02 -12.98
C ASP A 195 -19.52 11.51 -13.09
N LEU A 196 -18.56 10.58 -13.19
CA LEU A 196 -17.13 10.90 -13.28
C LEU A 196 -16.80 11.74 -14.53
N LEU A 197 -17.47 11.50 -15.65
CA LEU A 197 -17.20 12.22 -16.90
C LEU A 197 -17.70 13.66 -16.85
N GLY A 198 -18.69 13.95 -16.01
CA GLY A 198 -19.24 15.28 -15.78
C GLY A 198 -18.52 16.09 -14.70
N LEU A 199 -17.52 15.53 -14.01
CA LEU A 199 -16.82 16.22 -12.92
C LEU A 199 -15.98 17.40 -13.45
N PRO A 200 -15.97 18.54 -12.74
CA PRO A 200 -15.07 19.65 -13.05
C PRO A 200 -13.61 19.27 -12.80
N LEU A 201 -12.68 19.81 -13.59
CA LEU A 201 -11.24 19.52 -13.52
C LEU A 201 -10.44 20.55 -12.69
N ASP A 202 -11.12 21.40 -11.94
CA ASP A 202 -10.59 22.50 -11.13
C ASP A 202 -11.01 22.44 -9.64
N ASP A 203 -11.39 21.26 -9.13
CA ASP A 203 -11.85 21.09 -7.74
C ASP A 203 -10.73 21.45 -6.73
N PRO A 204 -10.92 22.51 -5.89
CA PRO A 204 -9.87 22.96 -4.98
C PRO A 204 -9.43 21.90 -3.96
N ARG A 205 -10.36 21.09 -3.44
CA ARG A 205 -10.05 20.05 -2.43
C ARG A 205 -9.14 18.97 -3.00
N THR A 206 -9.35 18.61 -4.25
CA THR A 206 -8.50 17.67 -4.99
C THR A 206 -7.08 18.20 -5.12
N PHE A 207 -6.91 19.45 -5.57
CA PHE A 207 -5.59 20.06 -5.70
C PHE A 207 -4.90 20.32 -4.37
N GLU A 208 -5.63 20.66 -3.31
CA GLU A 208 -5.09 20.76 -1.96
C GLU A 208 -4.56 19.42 -1.45
N LEU A 209 -5.29 18.31 -1.67
CA LEU A 209 -4.84 16.96 -1.32
C LEU A 209 -3.56 16.59 -2.07
N LEU A 210 -3.53 16.83 -3.38
CA LEU A 210 -2.33 16.61 -4.19
C LEU A 210 -1.17 17.49 -3.71
N GLY A 211 -1.40 18.77 -3.45
CA GLY A 211 -0.40 19.74 -2.99
C GLY A 211 0.20 19.43 -1.62
N ARG A 212 -0.53 18.75 -0.72
CA ARG A 212 0.03 18.19 0.53
C ARG A 212 0.86 16.93 0.31
N GLY A 213 0.76 16.31 -0.86
CA GLY A 213 1.39 15.02 -1.17
C GLY A 213 0.67 13.84 -0.51
N ASP A 214 -0.63 13.98 -0.21
CA ASP A 214 -1.48 12.95 0.41
C ASP A 214 -1.98 11.93 -0.63
N THR A 215 -1.10 11.49 -1.53
CA THR A 215 -1.46 10.73 -2.74
C THR A 215 -1.40 9.21 -2.58
N LEU A 216 -1.30 8.70 -1.34
CA LEU A 216 -1.34 7.26 -1.10
C LEU A 216 -2.75 6.71 -1.40
N GLY A 217 -2.84 5.74 -2.30
CA GLY A 217 -4.09 5.22 -2.85
C GLY A 217 -4.58 6.02 -4.06
N VAL A 218 -3.84 7.02 -4.54
CA VAL A 218 -4.18 7.77 -5.77
C VAL A 218 -3.43 7.14 -6.95
N PHE A 219 -4.14 6.88 -8.05
CA PHE A 219 -3.57 6.15 -9.18
C PHE A 219 -2.27 6.80 -9.69
N GLN A 220 -1.24 5.97 -9.90
CA GLN A 220 0.14 6.32 -10.29
C GLN A 220 0.98 7.10 -9.26
N PHE A 221 0.40 7.57 -8.16
CA PHE A 221 1.03 8.58 -7.30
C PHE A 221 1.39 8.12 -5.88
N ASP A 222 1.34 6.82 -5.59
CA ASP A 222 1.66 6.26 -4.25
C ASP A 222 3.12 6.46 -3.81
N GLY A 223 4.05 6.57 -4.77
CA GLY A 223 5.48 6.53 -4.51
C GLY A 223 5.97 7.68 -3.62
N SER A 224 6.85 7.39 -2.65
CA SER A 224 7.33 8.38 -1.68
C SER A 224 7.92 9.64 -2.31
N ALA A 225 8.73 9.47 -3.35
CA ALA A 225 9.35 10.58 -4.05
C ALA A 225 8.41 11.29 -5.05
N MET A 226 7.33 10.62 -5.49
CA MET A 226 6.22 11.30 -6.19
C MET A 226 5.49 12.28 -5.26
N ARG A 227 5.19 11.85 -4.02
CA ARG A 227 4.58 12.73 -3.00
C ARG A 227 5.43 13.96 -2.72
N SER A 228 6.76 13.81 -2.65
CA SER A 228 7.68 14.95 -2.50
C SER A 228 7.65 15.88 -3.70
N LEU A 229 7.57 15.34 -4.92
CA LEU A 229 7.42 16.17 -6.11
C LEU A 229 6.10 16.96 -6.06
N PHE A 230 5.00 16.34 -5.67
CA PHE A 230 3.71 17.02 -5.56
C PHE A 230 3.71 18.17 -4.55
N ARG A 231 4.36 17.99 -3.38
CA ARG A 231 4.55 19.07 -2.39
C ARG A 231 5.40 20.21 -2.92
N LEU A 232 6.46 19.90 -3.67
CA LEU A 232 7.29 20.90 -4.32
C LEU A 232 6.54 21.64 -5.43
N MET A 233 5.74 20.92 -6.21
CA MET A 233 5.01 21.44 -7.36
C MET A 233 3.78 22.25 -6.97
N ARG A 234 3.06 21.83 -5.92
CA ARG A 234 1.77 22.40 -5.51
C ARG A 234 0.82 22.54 -6.71
N PRO A 235 0.38 21.42 -7.33
CA PRO A 235 -0.45 21.49 -8.52
C PRO A 235 -1.75 22.26 -8.23
N ASP A 236 -2.18 23.07 -9.18
CA ASP A 236 -3.41 23.88 -9.11
C ASP A 236 -4.26 23.80 -10.38
N ARG A 237 -3.84 22.99 -11.36
CA ARG A 237 -4.56 22.73 -12.61
C ARG A 237 -4.32 21.32 -13.12
N PHE A 238 -5.22 20.84 -13.98
CA PHE A 238 -5.17 19.49 -14.54
C PHE A 238 -3.89 19.21 -15.36
N GLU A 239 -3.36 20.21 -16.04
CA GLU A 239 -2.13 20.10 -16.83
C GLU A 239 -0.93 19.72 -15.97
N ASP A 240 -0.90 20.12 -14.69
CA ASP A 240 0.21 19.76 -13.80
C ASP A 240 0.22 18.25 -13.51
N ILE A 241 -0.97 17.66 -13.34
CA ILE A 241 -1.13 16.20 -13.16
C ILE A 241 -0.62 15.49 -14.42
N THR A 242 -1.00 15.98 -15.59
CA THR A 242 -0.56 15.47 -16.90
C THR A 242 0.95 15.63 -17.10
N ALA A 243 1.57 16.67 -16.55
CA ALA A 243 3.02 16.88 -16.64
C ALA A 243 3.79 15.94 -15.71
N VAL A 244 3.30 15.71 -14.50
CA VAL A 244 3.91 14.79 -13.54
C VAL A 244 4.02 13.38 -14.09
N THR A 245 2.96 12.85 -14.71
CA THR A 245 2.96 11.50 -15.31
C THR A 245 4.00 11.34 -16.41
N ALA A 246 4.30 12.41 -17.15
CA ALA A 246 5.30 12.43 -18.20
C ALA A 246 6.74 12.64 -17.68
N LEU A 247 6.91 13.49 -16.66
CA LEU A 247 8.22 13.95 -16.18
C LEU A 247 8.87 13.04 -15.15
N TYR A 248 8.08 12.30 -14.36
CA TYR A 248 8.61 11.48 -13.28
C TYR A 248 9.08 10.10 -13.77
N ARG A 249 10.09 10.09 -14.65
CA ARG A 249 10.65 8.86 -15.22
C ARG A 249 12.18 8.92 -15.42
N PRO A 250 12.87 7.77 -15.51
CA PRO A 250 14.30 7.73 -15.82
C PRO A 250 14.60 8.44 -17.14
N GLY A 251 15.49 9.45 -17.11
CA GLY A 251 15.74 10.34 -18.26
C GLY A 251 15.47 11.80 -17.89
N PRO A 252 14.20 12.28 -17.98
CA PRO A 252 13.83 13.61 -17.50
C PRO A 252 14.24 13.87 -16.04
N MET A 253 14.22 12.83 -15.18
CA MET A 253 14.73 12.95 -13.81
C MET A 253 16.22 13.24 -13.74
N GLY A 254 17.03 12.66 -14.64
CA GLY A 254 18.47 12.93 -14.70
C GLY A 254 18.81 14.35 -15.13
N MET A 255 17.89 15.01 -15.82
CA MET A 255 18.00 16.42 -16.25
C MET A 255 17.29 17.39 -15.30
N ASN A 256 16.80 16.91 -14.15
CA ASN A 256 15.99 17.68 -13.20
C ASN A 256 14.75 18.34 -13.80
N SER A 257 14.19 17.85 -14.92
CA SER A 257 13.07 18.49 -15.62
C SER A 257 11.80 18.58 -14.75
N HIS A 258 11.49 17.51 -13.99
CA HIS A 258 10.43 17.49 -12.99
C HIS A 258 10.59 18.57 -11.90
N THR A 259 11.79 18.74 -11.36
CA THR A 259 12.10 19.78 -10.37
C THR A 259 12.05 21.17 -10.98
N ASN A 260 12.62 21.37 -12.17
CA ASN A 260 12.57 22.65 -12.88
C ASN A 260 11.13 23.06 -13.20
N TYR A 261 10.27 22.12 -13.60
CA TYR A 261 8.84 22.37 -13.80
C TYR A 261 8.21 22.91 -12.51
N ALA A 262 8.41 22.22 -11.39
CA ALA A 262 7.87 22.61 -10.10
C ALA A 262 8.39 23.97 -9.61
N LEU A 263 9.68 24.28 -9.81
CA LEU A 263 10.27 25.56 -9.41
C LEU A 263 9.79 26.71 -10.29
N ARG A 264 9.74 26.52 -11.61
CA ARG A 264 9.25 27.54 -12.55
C ARG A 264 7.77 27.83 -12.36
N LYS A 265 6.94 26.78 -12.16
CA LYS A 265 5.52 26.93 -11.82
C LYS A 265 5.31 27.89 -10.64
N ASN A 266 6.12 27.71 -9.59
CA ASN A 266 5.99 28.48 -8.36
C ASN A 266 6.78 29.79 -8.38
N GLY A 267 7.29 30.24 -9.53
CA GLY A 267 8.07 31.47 -9.66
C GLY A 267 9.39 31.46 -8.90
N ARG A 268 9.93 30.28 -8.57
CA ARG A 268 11.19 30.09 -7.83
C ARG A 268 12.40 29.91 -8.74
N GLN A 269 12.17 29.88 -10.06
CA GLN A 269 13.19 29.76 -11.10
C GLN A 269 12.70 30.49 -12.34
N ASP A 270 13.59 31.27 -12.98
CA ASP A 270 13.27 31.99 -14.20
C ASP A 270 13.02 31.03 -15.39
N ILE A 271 12.10 31.43 -16.26
CA ILE A 271 11.80 30.73 -17.51
C ILE A 271 12.67 31.35 -18.60
N THR A 272 13.82 30.73 -18.88
CA THR A 272 14.69 31.16 -19.98
C THR A 272 14.22 30.53 -21.29
N PRO A 273 13.93 31.33 -22.35
CA PRO A 273 13.59 30.79 -23.66
C PRO A 273 14.80 30.06 -24.27
N ILE A 274 14.53 29.13 -25.18
CA ILE A 274 15.59 28.39 -25.90
C ILE A 274 16.48 29.37 -26.67
N HIS A 275 15.87 30.36 -27.31
CA HIS A 275 16.50 31.48 -27.98
C HIS A 275 15.49 32.65 -28.04
N PRO A 276 15.90 33.93 -27.99
CA PRO A 276 14.98 35.07 -28.06
C PRO A 276 14.04 35.04 -29.28
N GLU A 277 14.54 34.63 -30.46
CA GLU A 277 13.72 34.50 -31.68
C GLU A 277 12.64 33.40 -31.60
N LEU A 278 12.78 32.46 -30.67
CA LEU A 278 11.89 31.31 -30.53
C LEU A 278 10.87 31.47 -29.41
N GLU A 279 11.01 32.51 -28.59
CA GLU A 279 10.13 32.77 -27.44
C GLU A 279 8.68 32.93 -27.89
N GLU A 280 8.40 33.93 -28.74
CA GLU A 280 7.03 34.20 -29.20
C GLU A 280 6.46 33.07 -30.08
N PRO A 281 7.19 32.49 -31.06
CA PRO A 281 6.66 31.41 -31.88
C PRO A 281 6.35 30.11 -31.12
N LEU A 282 7.09 29.80 -30.05
CA LEU A 282 6.89 28.56 -29.27
C LEU A 282 6.05 28.77 -28.01
N LYS A 283 5.66 30.00 -27.71
CA LYS A 283 4.90 30.40 -26.52
C LYS A 283 3.67 29.53 -26.28
N GLU A 284 2.79 29.41 -27.28
CA GLU A 284 1.56 28.59 -27.21
C GLU A 284 1.84 27.13 -26.81
N ILE A 285 3.00 26.60 -27.22
CA ILE A 285 3.37 25.20 -27.03
C ILE A 285 4.03 24.98 -25.67
N LEU A 286 4.91 25.89 -25.25
CA LEU A 286 5.82 25.70 -24.12
C LEU A 286 5.37 26.41 -22.83
N ASP A 287 4.45 27.39 -22.89
CA ASP A 287 3.96 28.10 -21.71
C ASP A 287 3.24 27.16 -20.73
N LEU A 288 2.44 26.22 -21.27
CA LEU A 288 1.77 25.19 -20.47
C LEU A 288 2.75 24.30 -19.67
N THR A 289 4.00 24.24 -20.12
CA THR A 289 5.07 23.45 -19.49
C THR A 289 6.23 24.32 -19.00
N TYR A 290 5.99 25.61 -18.79
CA TYR A 290 6.96 26.55 -18.24
C TYR A 290 8.31 26.53 -19.00
N GLY A 291 8.25 26.53 -20.33
CA GLY A 291 9.44 26.54 -21.20
C GLY A 291 10.15 25.18 -21.32
N LEU A 292 9.57 24.09 -20.84
CA LEU A 292 10.14 22.74 -20.92
C LEU A 292 9.53 21.93 -22.06
N VAL A 293 10.35 21.20 -22.81
CA VAL A 293 9.86 20.21 -23.78
C VAL A 293 9.56 18.91 -23.05
N VAL A 294 8.28 18.57 -22.94
CA VAL A 294 7.77 17.40 -22.20
C VAL A 294 7.13 16.39 -23.13
N TYR A 295 6.34 16.86 -24.10
CA TYR A 295 5.49 16.00 -24.93
C TYR A 295 5.98 15.84 -26.36
N GLN A 296 5.64 14.71 -26.97
CA GLN A 296 5.92 14.42 -28.38
C GLN A 296 5.17 15.39 -29.31
N GLU A 297 3.95 15.75 -28.92
CA GLU A 297 3.09 16.69 -29.61
C GLU A 297 3.66 18.11 -29.60
N GLN A 298 4.42 18.49 -28.56
CA GLN A 298 5.14 19.76 -28.53
C GLN A 298 6.27 19.77 -29.58
N VAL A 299 7.02 18.68 -29.71
CA VAL A 299 8.06 18.52 -30.75
C VAL A 299 7.45 18.61 -32.15
N GLN A 300 6.34 17.89 -32.37
CA GLN A 300 5.64 17.91 -33.65
C GLN A 300 5.14 19.31 -33.99
N ARG A 301 4.47 19.99 -33.05
CA ARG A 301 3.93 21.34 -33.27
C ARG A 301 5.05 22.37 -33.46
N ALA A 302 6.16 22.25 -32.73
CA ALA A 302 7.33 23.10 -32.93
C ALA A 302 7.90 22.96 -34.36
N ALA A 303 7.99 21.73 -34.89
CA ALA A 303 8.43 21.52 -36.27
C ALA A 303 7.47 22.11 -37.31
N GLN A 304 6.15 22.13 -37.04
CA GLN A 304 5.20 22.81 -37.92
C GLN A 304 5.37 24.33 -37.93
N ILE A 305 5.52 24.93 -36.74
CA ILE A 305 5.64 26.39 -36.61
C ILE A 305 6.99 26.87 -37.16
N LEU A 306 8.08 26.20 -36.77
CA LEU A 306 9.42 26.65 -37.12
C LEU A 306 9.83 26.26 -38.54
N ALA A 307 9.63 25.00 -38.94
CA ALA A 307 10.10 24.47 -40.23
C ALA A 307 9.00 24.32 -41.30
N GLY A 308 7.72 24.54 -40.94
CA GLY A 308 6.60 24.42 -41.88
C GLY A 308 6.20 23.00 -42.25
N TYR A 309 6.54 22.03 -41.41
CA TYR A 309 6.21 20.63 -41.64
C TYR A 309 4.69 20.37 -41.63
N SER A 310 4.24 19.46 -42.47
CA SER A 310 2.93 18.80 -42.31
C SER A 310 2.93 17.92 -41.05
N LEU A 311 1.74 17.57 -40.53
CA LEU A 311 1.64 16.67 -39.36
C LEU A 311 2.32 15.31 -39.61
N GLY A 312 2.22 14.78 -40.84
CA GLY A 312 2.88 13.54 -41.23
C GLY A 312 4.40 13.65 -41.19
N GLN A 313 4.96 14.74 -41.73
CA GLN A 313 6.42 14.99 -41.68
C GLN A 313 6.90 15.19 -40.24
N ALA A 314 6.13 15.89 -39.41
CA ALA A 314 6.43 16.08 -38.00
C ALA A 314 6.44 14.75 -37.21
N ASP A 315 5.53 13.81 -37.52
CA ASP A 315 5.58 12.46 -36.93
C ASP A 315 6.78 11.64 -37.40
N LEU A 316 7.16 11.74 -38.67
CA LEU A 316 8.38 11.10 -39.18
C LEU A 316 9.63 11.62 -38.46
N LEU A 317 9.72 12.94 -38.26
CA LEU A 317 10.80 13.57 -37.48
C LEU A 317 10.83 13.04 -36.05
N ARG A 318 9.68 13.01 -35.36
CA ARG A 318 9.56 12.44 -34.01
C ARG A 318 10.06 10.99 -33.95
N ARG A 319 9.65 10.14 -34.91
CA ARG A 319 10.10 8.73 -35.00
C ARG A 319 11.61 8.62 -35.22
N ALA A 320 12.16 9.47 -36.09
CA ALA A 320 13.59 9.50 -36.36
C ALA A 320 14.39 9.86 -35.10
N MET A 321 13.95 10.90 -34.37
CA MET A 321 14.60 11.32 -33.14
C MET A 321 14.53 10.27 -32.03
N GLY A 322 13.41 9.54 -31.92
CA GLY A 322 13.28 8.44 -30.95
C GLY A 322 14.27 7.30 -31.17
N LYS A 323 14.65 7.00 -32.43
CA LYS A 323 15.60 5.93 -32.77
C LYS A 323 17.07 6.31 -32.57
N LYS A 324 17.38 7.60 -32.43
CA LYS A 324 18.74 8.15 -32.18
C LYS A 324 19.83 7.65 -33.16
N LYS A 325 19.46 7.32 -34.40
CA LYS A 325 20.44 6.94 -35.43
C LYS A 325 21.05 8.21 -36.01
N LYS A 326 22.34 8.44 -35.75
CA LYS A 326 23.06 9.66 -36.16
C LYS A 326 22.86 9.98 -37.65
N GLU A 327 23.06 8.99 -38.52
CA GLU A 327 22.87 9.12 -39.98
C GLU A 327 21.46 9.57 -40.39
N VAL A 328 20.43 9.16 -39.64
CA VAL A 328 19.04 9.53 -39.91
C VAL A 328 18.77 10.95 -39.39
N LEU A 329 19.27 11.28 -38.20
CA LEU A 329 19.14 12.61 -37.62
C LEU A 329 19.82 13.68 -38.48
N ASP A 330 21.03 13.41 -38.97
CA ASP A 330 21.78 14.33 -39.83
C ASP A 330 21.03 14.59 -41.14
N ARG A 331 20.36 13.57 -41.70
CA ARG A 331 19.51 13.71 -42.89
C ARG A 331 18.24 14.53 -42.62
N GLU A 332 17.61 14.34 -41.46
CA GLU A 332 16.39 15.07 -41.07
C GLU A 332 16.68 16.52 -40.66
N PHE A 333 17.91 16.83 -40.23
CA PHE A 333 18.30 18.20 -39.85
C PHE A 333 18.29 19.17 -41.03
N VAL A 334 18.75 18.72 -42.20
CA VAL A 334 18.83 19.56 -43.42
C VAL A 334 17.46 20.16 -43.81
N PRO A 335 16.40 19.36 -44.03
CA PRO A 335 15.08 19.91 -44.37
C PRO A 335 14.47 20.74 -43.23
N PHE A 336 14.78 20.42 -41.97
CA PHE A 336 14.32 21.21 -40.83
C PHE A 336 14.95 22.61 -40.82
N ARG A 337 16.28 22.68 -40.95
CA ARG A 337 17.05 23.92 -41.02
C ARG A 337 16.61 24.79 -42.19
N ASP A 338 16.50 24.20 -43.38
CA ASP A 338 16.12 24.93 -44.58
C ASP A 338 14.68 25.49 -44.46
N GLY A 339 13.77 24.74 -43.85
CA GLY A 339 12.41 25.20 -43.53
C GLY A 339 12.39 26.37 -42.54
N CYS A 340 13.20 26.31 -41.47
CA CYS A 340 13.33 27.39 -40.51
C CYS A 340 13.94 28.65 -41.12
N ARG A 341 14.97 28.50 -41.96
CA ARG A 341 15.59 29.62 -42.67
C ARG A 341 14.63 30.30 -43.64
N ALA A 342 13.82 29.52 -44.35
CA ALA A 342 12.77 30.06 -45.23
C ALA A 342 11.71 30.87 -44.47
N ARG A 343 11.59 30.67 -43.15
CA ARG A 343 10.67 31.37 -42.25
C ARG A 343 11.34 32.51 -41.46
N GLY A 344 12.62 32.77 -41.70
CA GLY A 344 13.33 33.95 -41.18
C GLY A 344 14.06 33.75 -39.85
N TYR A 345 14.27 32.52 -39.38
CA TYR A 345 15.04 32.24 -38.17
C TYR A 345 16.55 32.21 -38.45
N SER A 346 17.34 32.72 -37.50
CA SER A 346 18.82 32.66 -37.55
C SER A 346 19.36 31.24 -37.41
N GLU A 347 20.57 30.99 -37.92
CA GLU A 347 21.22 29.68 -37.79
C GLU A 347 21.47 29.34 -36.30
N GLU A 348 21.75 30.35 -35.47
CA GLU A 348 21.90 30.21 -34.03
C GLU A 348 20.60 29.72 -33.36
N ALA A 349 19.46 30.30 -33.72
CA ALA A 349 18.15 29.87 -33.23
C ALA A 349 17.81 28.44 -33.66
N VAL A 350 18.09 28.10 -34.93
CA VAL A 350 17.85 26.77 -35.49
C VAL A 350 18.69 25.70 -34.81
N GLN A 351 19.97 25.99 -34.57
CA GLN A 351 20.86 25.08 -33.85
C GLN A 351 20.41 24.91 -32.40
N ALA A 352 20.08 26.01 -31.71
CA ALA A 352 19.63 25.96 -30.32
C ALA A 352 18.37 25.11 -30.12
N VAL A 353 17.37 25.24 -31.00
CA VAL A 353 16.16 24.40 -30.91
C VAL A 353 16.46 22.95 -31.24
N TRP A 354 17.31 22.67 -32.23
CA TRP A 354 17.68 21.30 -32.59
C TRP A 354 18.41 20.58 -31.46
N ASP A 355 19.34 21.27 -30.80
CA ASP A 355 20.12 20.76 -29.67
C ASP A 355 19.24 20.49 -28.44
N VAL A 356 18.09 21.17 -28.32
CA VAL A 356 17.07 20.84 -27.32
C VAL A 356 16.20 19.67 -27.79
N LEU A 357 15.69 19.69 -29.03
CA LEU A 357 14.74 18.67 -29.50
C LEU A 357 15.35 17.27 -29.59
N VAL A 358 16.59 17.11 -30.05
CA VAL A 358 17.20 15.80 -30.29
C VAL A 358 17.39 14.99 -29.00
N PRO A 359 18.00 15.53 -27.92
CA PRO A 359 18.08 14.82 -26.65
C PRO A 359 16.70 14.56 -26.05
N PHE A 360 15.79 15.53 -26.12
CA PHE A 360 14.48 15.45 -25.48
C PHE A 360 13.50 14.52 -26.20
N ALA A 361 13.58 14.33 -27.52
CA ALA A 361 12.69 13.41 -28.23
C ALA A 361 12.84 11.95 -27.77
N GLY A 362 14.02 11.56 -27.28
CA GLY A 362 14.21 10.25 -26.62
C GLY A 362 13.50 10.13 -25.27
N TYR A 363 13.09 11.26 -24.67
CA TYR A 363 12.46 11.37 -23.37
C TYR A 363 11.07 12.02 -23.40
N ALA A 364 10.62 12.51 -24.56
CA ALA A 364 9.32 13.11 -24.75
C ALA A 364 8.23 12.05 -24.61
N PHE A 365 7.16 12.43 -23.92
CA PHE A 365 6.04 11.53 -23.60
C PHE A 365 4.86 11.78 -24.54
N ASN A 366 4.03 10.78 -24.79
CA ASN A 366 2.81 10.98 -25.57
C ASN A 366 1.77 11.71 -24.71
N LYS A 367 1.37 12.93 -25.10
CA LYS A 367 0.45 13.77 -24.33
C LYS A 367 -0.93 13.13 -24.22
N ALA A 368 -1.44 12.52 -25.29
CA ALA A 368 -2.76 11.89 -25.27
C ALA A 368 -2.84 10.79 -24.19
N HIS A 369 -1.86 9.89 -24.16
CA HIS A 369 -1.77 8.84 -23.13
C HIS A 369 -1.54 9.41 -21.72
N ALA A 370 -0.70 10.44 -21.57
CA ALA A 370 -0.50 11.09 -20.27
C ALA A 370 -1.80 11.74 -19.75
N ALA A 371 -2.56 12.41 -20.61
CA ALA A 371 -3.78 13.13 -20.23
C ALA A 371 -4.91 12.16 -19.87
N THR A 372 -5.09 11.07 -20.61
CA THR A 372 -6.13 10.08 -20.30
C THR A 372 -5.86 9.37 -18.96
N TYR A 373 -4.60 9.04 -18.67
CA TYR A 373 -4.24 8.44 -17.38
C TYR A 373 -4.27 9.47 -16.24
N ALA A 374 -3.91 10.73 -16.52
CA ALA A 374 -4.05 11.82 -15.55
C ALA A 374 -5.51 12.05 -15.15
N LEU A 375 -6.48 11.80 -16.05
CA LEU A 375 -7.91 11.87 -15.73
C LEU A 375 -8.32 10.82 -14.69
N VAL A 376 -7.84 9.58 -14.84
CA VAL A 376 -8.05 8.52 -13.82
C VAL A 376 -7.37 8.89 -12.50
N SER A 377 -6.16 9.46 -12.54
CA SER A 377 -5.49 9.96 -11.34
C SER A 377 -6.24 11.12 -10.68
N TYR A 378 -6.84 12.02 -11.47
CA TYR A 378 -7.66 13.11 -10.95
C TYR A 378 -8.94 12.58 -10.30
N TRP A 379 -9.68 11.68 -10.95
CA TRP A 379 -10.89 11.09 -10.37
C TRP A 379 -10.63 10.32 -9.08
N THR A 380 -9.54 9.56 -9.02
CA THR A 380 -9.13 8.88 -7.78
C THR A 380 -8.76 9.87 -6.67
N ALA A 381 -8.05 10.96 -7.00
CA ALA A 381 -7.77 12.04 -6.05
C ALA A 381 -9.05 12.78 -5.61
N TYR A 382 -9.98 13.02 -6.51
CA TYR A 382 -11.27 13.66 -6.25
C TYR A 382 -12.13 12.84 -5.31
N LEU A 383 -12.28 11.53 -5.57
CA LEU A 383 -13.01 10.63 -4.70
C LEU A 383 -12.35 10.55 -3.32
N LYS A 384 -11.01 10.50 -3.26
CA LYS A 384 -10.28 10.54 -1.98
C LYS A 384 -10.49 11.84 -1.21
N ALA A 385 -10.53 12.98 -1.89
CA ALA A 385 -10.67 14.30 -1.27
C ALA A 385 -12.11 14.57 -0.79
N ASN A 386 -13.12 14.11 -1.53
CA ASN A 386 -14.52 14.47 -1.31
C ASN A 386 -15.35 13.34 -0.68
N HIS A 387 -14.95 12.08 -0.84
CA HIS A 387 -15.60 10.88 -0.31
C HIS A 387 -14.56 9.92 0.30
N PRO A 388 -13.80 10.37 1.32
CA PRO A 388 -12.61 9.67 1.81
C PRO A 388 -12.90 8.27 2.35
N ALA A 389 -13.96 8.09 3.15
CA ALA A 389 -14.30 6.78 3.72
C ALA A 389 -14.70 5.76 2.64
N GLU A 390 -15.57 6.14 1.70
CA GLU A 390 -15.99 5.26 0.60
C GLU A 390 -14.81 4.92 -0.33
N TYR A 391 -14.01 5.91 -0.68
CA TYR A 391 -12.85 5.71 -1.54
C TYR A 391 -11.82 4.79 -0.87
N MET A 392 -11.50 5.04 0.40
CA MET A 392 -10.54 4.21 1.12
C MET A 392 -11.08 2.80 1.38
N ALA A 393 -12.38 2.61 1.60
CA ALA A 393 -12.99 1.28 1.67
C ALA A 393 -12.84 0.52 0.34
N ALA A 394 -13.02 1.18 -0.80
CA ALA A 394 -12.77 0.59 -2.12
C ALA A 394 -11.29 0.26 -2.34
N VAL A 395 -10.37 1.15 -1.95
CA VAL A 395 -8.92 0.89 -2.02
C VAL A 395 -8.54 -0.33 -1.18
N LEU A 396 -9.02 -0.41 0.06
CA LEU A 396 -8.78 -1.54 0.97
C LEU A 396 -9.32 -2.86 0.40
N THR A 397 -10.54 -2.83 -0.14
CA THR A 397 -11.15 -3.98 -0.80
C THR A 397 -10.28 -4.49 -1.94
N SER A 398 -9.73 -3.59 -2.75
CA SER A 398 -8.89 -3.96 -3.90
C SER A 398 -7.51 -4.53 -3.55
N VAL A 399 -7.08 -4.46 -2.28
CA VAL A 399 -5.86 -5.12 -1.78
C VAL A 399 -6.12 -6.15 -0.68
N LYS A 400 -7.37 -6.55 -0.44
CA LYS A 400 -7.73 -7.38 0.73
C LYS A 400 -6.93 -8.68 0.87
N ASP A 401 -6.47 -9.24 -0.25
CA ASP A 401 -5.66 -10.46 -0.32
C ASP A 401 -4.16 -10.22 -0.08
N ASP A 402 -3.70 -8.98 -0.17
CA ASP A 402 -2.31 -8.54 0.05
C ASP A 402 -2.21 -7.82 1.41
N LYS A 403 -1.80 -8.56 2.44
CA LYS A 403 -1.76 -8.06 3.83
C LYS A 403 -0.74 -6.94 4.02
N ASP A 404 0.40 -7.02 3.33
CA ASP A 404 1.44 -6.00 3.42
C ASP A 404 0.94 -4.68 2.83
N LYS A 405 0.26 -4.72 1.67
CA LYS A 405 -0.37 -3.51 1.10
C LYS A 405 -1.58 -3.03 1.89
N SER A 406 -2.39 -3.95 2.41
CA SER A 406 -3.55 -3.60 3.24
C SER A 406 -3.12 -2.79 4.47
N ALA A 407 -2.07 -3.22 5.17
CA ALA A 407 -1.52 -2.50 6.32
C ALA A 407 -1.13 -1.05 5.99
N VAL A 408 -0.52 -0.81 4.82
CA VAL A 408 -0.15 0.54 4.36
C VAL A 408 -1.37 1.45 4.22
N TYR A 409 -2.45 0.98 3.59
CA TYR A 409 -3.67 1.78 3.42
C TYR A 409 -4.49 1.92 4.70
N LEU A 410 -4.44 0.93 5.59
CA LEU A 410 -5.08 1.01 6.89
C LEU A 410 -4.43 2.07 7.79
N ASN A 411 -3.10 2.21 7.70
CA ASN A 411 -2.38 3.30 8.35
C ASN A 411 -2.70 4.66 7.71
N GLU A 412 -2.91 4.71 6.39
CA GLU A 412 -3.38 5.92 5.71
C GLU A 412 -4.77 6.35 6.19
N CYS A 413 -5.71 5.41 6.33
CA CYS A 413 -7.04 5.69 6.90
C CYS A 413 -6.91 6.37 8.27
N ARG A 414 -6.07 5.83 9.16
CA ARG A 414 -5.79 6.44 10.47
C ARG A 414 -5.24 7.85 10.37
N ARG A 415 -4.26 8.06 9.49
CA ARG A 415 -3.65 9.38 9.23
C ARG A 415 -4.69 10.39 8.74
N MET A 416 -5.65 9.94 7.95
CA MET A 416 -6.78 10.73 7.45
C MET A 416 -7.89 10.95 8.50
N GLY A 417 -7.79 10.33 9.69
CA GLY A 417 -8.84 10.37 10.71
C GLY A 417 -10.02 9.42 10.46
N ILE A 418 -9.89 8.51 9.49
CA ILE A 418 -10.89 7.47 9.21
C ILE A 418 -10.71 6.32 10.19
N LYS A 419 -11.72 6.08 11.01
CA LYS A 419 -11.76 4.99 11.97
C LYS A 419 -12.13 3.69 11.27
N VAL A 420 -11.16 2.79 11.16
CA VAL A 420 -11.41 1.41 10.74
C VAL A 420 -11.84 0.60 11.95
N LEU A 421 -13.03 0.01 11.91
CA LEU A 421 -13.56 -0.86 12.96
C LEU A 421 -13.28 -2.34 12.63
N PRO A 422 -13.16 -3.21 13.64
CA PRO A 422 -12.99 -4.65 13.41
C PRO A 422 -14.19 -5.23 12.65
N PRO A 423 -14.05 -6.43 12.05
CA PRO A 423 -15.19 -7.10 11.44
C PRO A 423 -16.28 -7.36 12.50
N ASP A 424 -17.53 -7.45 12.05
CA ASP A 424 -18.69 -7.85 12.87
C ASP A 424 -19.61 -8.75 12.04
N VAL A 425 -19.89 -9.96 12.51
CA VAL A 425 -20.80 -10.90 11.84
C VAL A 425 -22.20 -10.35 11.61
N ASN A 426 -22.65 -9.37 12.39
CA ASN A 426 -23.96 -8.72 12.27
C ASN A 426 -23.98 -7.47 11.38
N ALA A 427 -22.83 -6.85 11.10
CA ALA A 427 -22.76 -5.58 10.38
C ALA A 427 -21.89 -5.63 9.11
N SER A 428 -20.73 -6.29 9.17
CA SER A 428 -19.80 -6.36 8.04
C SER A 428 -20.37 -7.12 6.85
N LEU A 429 -19.99 -6.70 5.64
CA LEU A 429 -20.23 -7.44 4.40
C LEU A 429 -18.96 -8.21 3.98
N SER A 430 -18.96 -8.73 2.75
CA SER A 430 -17.78 -9.38 2.18
C SER A 430 -16.59 -8.44 2.05
N ASP A 431 -16.83 -7.28 1.45
CA ASP A 431 -15.84 -6.24 1.22
C ASP A 431 -15.92 -5.16 2.30
N PHE A 432 -14.93 -4.26 2.34
CA PHE A 432 -14.93 -3.14 3.27
C PHE A 432 -16.08 -2.19 2.94
N THR A 433 -16.77 -1.69 3.96
CA THR A 433 -17.91 -0.78 3.78
C THR A 433 -17.68 0.51 4.56
N ALA A 434 -18.03 1.64 3.95
CA ALA A 434 -18.04 2.91 4.64
C ALA A 434 -19.37 3.11 5.38
N HIS A 435 -19.30 3.72 6.56
CA HIS A 435 -20.44 4.18 7.34
C HIS A 435 -20.26 5.66 7.66
N GLY A 436 -21.02 6.52 6.99
CA GLY A 436 -20.80 7.97 7.09
C GLY A 436 -19.47 8.40 6.45
N ASP A 437 -18.91 9.49 6.95
CA ASP A 437 -17.73 10.15 6.35
C ASP A 437 -16.39 9.68 6.93
N ASP A 438 -16.41 9.03 8.08
CA ASP A 438 -15.23 8.80 8.91
C ASP A 438 -15.08 7.37 9.43
N ILE A 439 -16.01 6.44 9.11
CA ILE A 439 -15.94 5.06 9.59
C ILE A 439 -15.88 4.09 8.41
N VAL A 440 -14.98 3.10 8.51
CA VAL A 440 -14.91 1.94 7.61
C VAL A 440 -15.03 0.66 8.44
N LEU A 441 -16.01 -0.20 8.11
CA LEU A 441 -16.10 -1.54 8.67
C LEU A 441 -15.20 -2.49 7.88
N PHE A 442 -14.50 -3.37 8.61
CA PHE A 442 -13.70 -4.41 8.00
C PHE A 442 -14.57 -5.40 7.22
N GLY A 443 -14.13 -5.77 6.02
CA GLY A 443 -14.78 -6.81 5.23
C GLY A 443 -14.48 -8.21 5.78
N LEU A 444 -15.49 -9.08 5.91
CA LEU A 444 -15.32 -10.44 6.44
C LEU A 444 -14.41 -11.29 5.55
N SER A 445 -14.40 -11.06 4.23
CA SER A 445 -13.52 -11.78 3.30
C SER A 445 -12.05 -11.34 3.40
N ALA A 446 -11.79 -10.19 4.04
CA ALA A 446 -10.44 -9.70 4.28
C ALA A 446 -9.82 -10.33 5.55
N VAL A 447 -10.54 -11.15 6.31
CA VAL A 447 -9.98 -11.87 7.46
C VAL A 447 -9.16 -13.07 6.97
N ARG A 448 -7.97 -13.27 7.52
CA ARG A 448 -7.10 -14.40 7.15
C ARG A 448 -7.84 -15.74 7.35
N ASN A 449 -7.68 -16.67 6.40
CA ASN A 449 -8.32 -17.99 6.38
C ASN A 449 -9.86 -18.00 6.25
N VAL A 450 -10.50 -16.86 5.98
CA VAL A 450 -11.95 -16.80 5.74
C VAL A 450 -12.20 -16.70 4.24
N GLY A 451 -12.90 -17.69 3.67
CA GLY A 451 -13.21 -17.74 2.24
C GLY A 451 -14.55 -17.09 1.89
N ALA A 452 -14.70 -16.62 0.64
CA ALA A 452 -15.95 -16.02 0.16
C ALA A 452 -17.22 -16.87 0.43
N PRO A 453 -17.22 -18.22 0.25
CA PRO A 453 -18.40 -19.03 0.52
C PRO A 453 -18.87 -18.97 1.98
N VAL A 454 -17.92 -18.85 2.94
CA VAL A 454 -18.23 -18.72 4.37
C VAL A 454 -18.95 -17.39 4.60
N VAL A 455 -18.43 -16.31 4.02
CA VAL A 455 -18.97 -14.97 4.20
C VAL A 455 -20.35 -14.82 3.58
N GLU A 456 -20.54 -15.34 2.37
CA GLU A 456 -21.84 -15.35 1.70
C GLU A 456 -22.89 -16.11 2.53
N ALA A 457 -22.50 -17.22 3.15
CA ALA A 457 -23.38 -17.97 4.05
C ALA A 457 -23.71 -17.20 5.33
N ILE A 458 -22.73 -16.51 5.95
CA ILE A 458 -22.98 -15.64 7.11
C ILE A 458 -24.00 -14.55 6.77
N VAL A 459 -23.78 -13.82 5.68
CA VAL A 459 -24.68 -12.72 5.26
C VAL A 459 -26.07 -13.25 4.93
N ARG A 460 -26.16 -14.33 4.15
CA ARG A 460 -27.44 -14.96 3.81
C ARG A 460 -28.19 -15.46 5.05
N ALA A 461 -27.51 -16.11 5.98
CA ALA A 461 -28.12 -16.65 7.19
C ALA A 461 -28.69 -15.53 8.08
N ARG A 462 -27.97 -14.42 8.29
CA ARG A 462 -28.49 -13.29 9.08
C ARG A 462 -29.64 -12.55 8.39
N GLU A 463 -29.64 -12.48 7.06
CA GLU A 463 -30.74 -11.86 6.30
C GLU A 463 -32.00 -12.73 6.34
N ALA A 464 -31.85 -14.05 6.24
CA ALA A 464 -32.96 -14.99 6.25
C ALA A 464 -33.51 -15.30 7.66
N ARG A 465 -32.64 -15.37 8.68
CA ARG A 465 -32.97 -15.84 10.04
C ARG A 465 -32.80 -14.77 11.13
N GLY A 466 -32.49 -13.53 10.74
CA GLY A 466 -32.24 -12.41 11.66
C GLY A 466 -30.82 -12.40 12.25
N LYS A 467 -30.49 -11.30 12.95
CA LYS A 467 -29.18 -11.08 13.57
C LYS A 467 -28.80 -12.17 14.56
N TYR A 468 -27.50 -12.37 14.74
CA TYR A 468 -26.93 -13.27 15.74
C TYR A 468 -26.92 -12.59 17.10
N THR A 469 -27.46 -13.26 18.12
CA THR A 469 -27.51 -12.74 19.50
C THR A 469 -26.38 -13.27 20.39
N SER A 470 -25.86 -14.44 20.07
CA SER A 470 -24.78 -15.11 20.80
C SER A 470 -24.00 -16.05 19.88
N PHE A 471 -22.84 -16.55 20.33
CA PHE A 471 -22.08 -17.53 19.53
C PHE A 471 -22.82 -18.86 19.32
N PRO A 472 -23.55 -19.42 20.31
CA PRO A 472 -24.46 -20.55 20.08
C PRO A 472 -25.55 -20.25 19.04
N ASP A 473 -26.17 -19.07 19.07
CA ASP A 473 -27.19 -18.66 18.09
C ASP A 473 -26.61 -18.52 16.67
N TYR A 474 -25.34 -18.09 16.55
CA TYR A 474 -24.59 -18.13 15.30
C TYR A 474 -24.47 -19.56 14.76
N LEU A 475 -24.10 -20.53 15.60
CA LEU A 475 -23.98 -21.93 15.19
C LEU A 475 -25.33 -22.58 14.87
N ASP A 476 -26.40 -22.21 15.56
CA ASP A 476 -27.75 -22.73 15.29
C ASP A 476 -28.28 -22.30 13.92
N LYS A 477 -28.11 -21.01 13.61
CA LYS A 477 -28.46 -20.40 12.32
C LYS A 477 -27.47 -20.73 11.20
N SER A 478 -26.35 -21.37 11.51
CA SER A 478 -25.26 -21.60 10.57
C SER A 478 -25.58 -22.67 9.51
N GLU A 479 -24.98 -22.50 8.33
CA GLU A 479 -24.84 -23.56 7.34
C GLU A 479 -23.54 -24.34 7.56
N ALA A 480 -23.44 -25.57 7.05
CA ALA A 480 -22.25 -26.42 7.25
C ALA A 480 -20.93 -25.75 6.83
N VAL A 481 -20.95 -24.91 5.78
CA VAL A 481 -19.78 -24.15 5.30
C VAL A 481 -19.28 -23.12 6.32
N MET A 482 -20.16 -22.57 7.17
CA MET A 482 -19.83 -21.60 8.21
C MET A 482 -19.10 -22.24 9.41
N CYS A 483 -19.24 -23.55 9.58
CA CYS A 483 -18.67 -24.33 10.68
C CYS A 483 -17.24 -24.82 10.39
N ALA A 484 -16.51 -24.18 9.47
CA ALA A 484 -15.11 -24.51 9.24
C ALA A 484 -14.25 -24.03 10.42
N LYS A 485 -13.73 -24.95 11.24
CA LYS A 485 -12.95 -24.65 12.47
C LYS A 485 -11.93 -23.53 12.30
N ARG A 486 -11.10 -23.60 11.24
CA ARG A 486 -10.06 -22.60 10.96
C ARG A 486 -10.62 -21.21 10.62
N ALA A 487 -11.75 -21.15 9.92
CA ALA A 487 -12.41 -19.89 9.61
C ALA A 487 -13.05 -19.29 10.87
N THR A 488 -13.75 -20.10 11.68
CA THR A 488 -14.33 -19.69 12.96
C THR A 488 -13.28 -19.17 13.93
N GLU A 489 -12.17 -19.89 14.09
CA GLU A 489 -11.03 -19.46 14.92
C GLU A 489 -10.49 -18.10 14.46
N SER A 490 -10.34 -17.91 13.15
CA SER A 490 -9.84 -16.65 12.58
C SER A 490 -10.83 -15.50 12.78
N LEU A 491 -12.13 -15.74 12.67
CA LEU A 491 -13.19 -14.78 12.96
C LEU A 491 -13.20 -14.37 14.44
N ILE A 492 -13.02 -15.33 15.37
CA ILE A 492 -12.87 -15.05 16.82
C ILE A 492 -11.65 -14.16 17.06
N LYS A 493 -10.48 -14.56 16.55
CA LYS A 493 -9.23 -13.82 16.72
C LYS A 493 -9.29 -12.41 16.11
N ALA A 494 -10.01 -12.26 15.01
CA ALA A 494 -10.26 -10.99 14.33
C ALA A 494 -11.26 -10.06 15.05
N GLY A 495 -12.04 -10.57 16.00
CA GLY A 495 -13.05 -9.78 16.72
C GLY A 495 -14.43 -9.76 16.09
N ALA A 496 -14.69 -10.63 15.12
CA ALA A 496 -15.98 -10.69 14.42
C ALA A 496 -17.18 -10.96 15.34
N PHE A 497 -16.93 -11.54 16.51
CA PHE A 497 -17.94 -11.90 17.50
C PHE A 497 -17.95 -11.00 18.75
N ASP A 498 -17.14 -9.94 18.79
CA ASP A 498 -17.01 -9.08 19.98
C ASP A 498 -18.35 -8.43 20.36
N ALA A 499 -19.18 -8.09 19.35
CA ALA A 499 -20.52 -7.53 19.55
C ALA A 499 -21.51 -8.49 20.22
N LEU A 500 -21.21 -9.79 20.27
CA LEU A 500 -22.03 -10.81 20.93
C LEU A 500 -21.77 -10.91 22.44
N GLY A 501 -20.82 -10.12 22.98
CA GLY A 501 -20.55 -10.02 24.42
C GLY A 501 -19.68 -11.15 24.99
N HIS A 502 -19.02 -11.93 24.15
CA HIS A 502 -18.09 -12.98 24.58
C HIS A 502 -16.63 -12.49 24.45
N THR A 503 -15.76 -12.94 25.36
CA THR A 503 -14.32 -12.69 25.24
C THR A 503 -13.70 -13.57 24.15
N ARG A 504 -12.66 -13.06 23.47
CA ARG A 504 -11.97 -13.83 22.43
C ARG A 504 -11.27 -15.05 23.02
N LYS A 505 -10.64 -14.92 24.20
CA LYS A 505 -10.09 -16.04 24.97
C LYS A 505 -11.15 -17.09 25.32
N GLY A 506 -12.31 -16.66 25.82
CA GLY A 506 -13.39 -17.56 26.21
C GLY A 506 -13.92 -18.37 25.03
N LEU A 507 -14.17 -17.71 23.89
CA LEU A 507 -14.58 -18.37 22.65
C LEU A 507 -13.49 -19.33 22.13
N THR A 508 -12.23 -18.91 22.08
CA THR A 508 -11.12 -19.74 21.58
C THR A 508 -10.91 -21.01 22.41
N ALA A 509 -11.21 -20.98 23.71
CA ALA A 509 -11.13 -22.15 24.57
C ALA A 509 -12.24 -23.20 24.31
N ARG A 510 -13.36 -22.79 23.72
CA ARG A 510 -14.59 -23.61 23.64
C ARG A 510 -15.16 -23.79 22.23
N TYR A 511 -14.66 -23.10 21.21
CA TYR A 511 -15.26 -23.13 19.88
C TYR A 511 -15.18 -24.51 19.21
N GLU A 512 -14.09 -25.27 19.36
CA GLU A 512 -13.94 -26.55 18.64
C GLU A 512 -15.02 -27.58 18.97
N PRO A 513 -15.30 -27.90 20.25
CA PRO A 513 -16.38 -28.84 20.59
C PRO A 513 -17.76 -28.35 20.15
N LEU A 514 -18.02 -27.03 20.22
CA LEU A 514 -19.29 -26.44 19.80
C LEU A 514 -19.48 -26.56 18.28
N VAL A 515 -18.42 -26.31 17.51
CA VAL A 515 -18.41 -26.47 16.06
C VAL A 515 -18.60 -27.94 15.68
N ASP A 516 -17.95 -28.89 16.36
CA ASP A 516 -18.13 -30.33 16.10
C ASP A 516 -19.57 -30.78 16.36
N ALA A 517 -20.18 -30.30 17.46
CA ALA A 517 -21.58 -30.57 17.77
C ALA A 517 -22.51 -30.02 16.67
N ALA A 518 -22.29 -28.77 16.24
CA ALA A 518 -23.08 -28.15 15.16
C ALA A 518 -22.95 -28.91 13.83
N VAL A 519 -21.73 -29.27 13.41
CA VAL A 519 -21.51 -30.05 12.19
C VAL A 519 -22.25 -31.40 12.25
N SER A 520 -22.26 -32.07 13.40
CA SER A 520 -22.97 -33.34 13.56
C SER A 520 -24.49 -33.21 13.41
N VAL A 521 -25.08 -32.10 13.87
CA VAL A 521 -26.51 -31.80 13.71
C VAL A 521 -26.81 -31.48 12.24
N LYS A 522 -26.05 -30.57 11.62
CA LYS A 522 -26.26 -30.16 10.23
C LYS A 522 -26.07 -31.30 9.24
N ARG A 523 -25.18 -32.25 9.53
CA ARG A 523 -25.02 -33.46 8.72
C ARG A 523 -26.26 -34.36 8.78
N ARG A 524 -26.85 -34.56 9.97
CA ARG A 524 -28.09 -35.34 10.13
C ARG A 524 -29.29 -34.68 9.46
N GLU A 525 -29.40 -33.36 9.54
CA GLU A 525 -30.41 -32.58 8.81
C GLU A 525 -30.29 -32.77 7.28
N ALA A 526 -29.06 -32.68 6.75
CA ALA A 526 -28.81 -32.84 5.32
C ALA A 526 -29.03 -34.29 4.82
N GLU A 527 -28.81 -35.29 5.68
CA GLU A 527 -29.07 -36.70 5.40
C GLU A 527 -30.56 -37.07 5.52
N GLY A 528 -31.44 -36.12 5.86
CA GLY A 528 -32.90 -36.34 5.95
C GLY A 528 -33.33 -37.17 7.17
N GLN A 529 -32.43 -37.40 8.12
CA GLN A 529 -32.74 -37.96 9.43
C GLN A 529 -33.36 -36.85 10.30
N PHE A 530 -34.62 -36.52 10.03
CA PHE A 530 -35.46 -35.91 11.05
C PHE A 530 -35.66 -36.94 12.15
N ASP A 531 -35.34 -36.57 13.38
CA ASP A 531 -35.48 -37.45 14.54
C ASP A 531 -36.98 -37.71 14.78
N LEU A 532 -37.51 -38.74 14.11
CA LEU A 532 -38.90 -39.19 14.23
C LEU A 532 -39.19 -39.80 15.62
N PHE A 533 -38.18 -39.88 16.49
CA PHE A 533 -38.29 -40.42 17.85
C PHE A 533 -38.49 -39.35 18.96
N SER A 534 -38.55 -38.06 18.63
CA SER A 534 -38.89 -37.01 19.62
C SER A 534 -40.40 -36.89 19.91
N ALA A 535 -41.24 -37.77 19.34
CA ALA A 535 -42.70 -37.72 19.51
C ALA A 535 -43.25 -38.53 20.70
N ASP A 536 -42.45 -39.38 21.35
CA ASP A 536 -42.93 -40.29 22.42
C ASP A 536 -42.15 -40.20 23.76
N GLY A 537 -41.50 -39.06 24.04
CA GLY A 537 -40.76 -38.83 25.30
C GLY A 537 -41.28 -37.63 26.08
N ASP A 538 -41.94 -37.88 27.22
CA ASP A 538 -42.53 -36.92 28.15
C ASP A 538 -41.46 -36.10 28.92
N GLY A 539 -40.77 -35.18 28.23
CA GLY A 539 -39.80 -34.24 28.78
C GLY A 539 -39.83 -32.91 28.03
N PRO A 540 -39.50 -31.77 28.67
CA PRO A 540 -39.88 -30.44 28.18
C PRO A 540 -39.26 -30.10 26.83
N ASP A 541 -40.12 -29.87 25.84
CA ASP A 541 -39.95 -29.17 24.56
C ASP A 541 -38.51 -28.94 24.07
N ALA A 542 -37.95 -29.93 23.36
CA ALA A 542 -36.89 -29.70 22.38
C ALA A 542 -37.48 -29.85 20.97
N ALA A 543 -37.55 -28.76 20.22
CA ALA A 543 -38.01 -28.78 18.83
C ALA A 543 -37.03 -29.61 17.95
N PRO A 544 -37.52 -30.29 16.90
CA PRO A 544 -36.65 -31.01 15.97
C PRO A 544 -35.72 -30.02 15.25
N GLY A 545 -34.40 -30.17 15.40
CA GLY A 545 -33.39 -29.36 14.71
C GLY A 545 -32.67 -28.31 15.56
N THR A 546 -33.00 -28.16 16.85
CA THR A 546 -32.18 -27.35 17.75
C THR A 546 -30.94 -28.12 18.17
N LEU A 547 -29.77 -27.46 18.13
CA LEU A 547 -28.60 -27.88 18.91
C LEU A 547 -29.06 -28.24 20.34
N PRO A 548 -28.52 -29.29 21.00
CA PRO A 548 -28.70 -29.41 22.45
C PRO A 548 -28.43 -28.03 23.05
N ALA A 549 -29.24 -27.58 24.01
CA ALA A 549 -29.05 -26.32 24.71
C ALA A 549 -27.67 -26.33 25.39
N LEU A 550 -26.64 -26.08 24.59
CA LEU A 550 -25.31 -25.77 24.99
C LEU A 550 -25.51 -24.33 25.47
N ASP A 551 -25.68 -24.19 26.78
CA ASP A 551 -25.41 -22.94 27.46
C ASP A 551 -23.95 -23.03 27.95
N PRO A 552 -22.95 -23.01 27.05
CA PRO A 552 -21.57 -23.13 27.47
C PRO A 552 -21.21 -21.89 28.26
N GLU A 553 -20.75 -22.09 29.49
CA GLU A 553 -20.09 -21.01 30.22
C GLU A 553 -18.77 -20.66 29.51
N PHE A 554 -18.76 -19.50 28.86
CA PHE A 554 -17.53 -18.90 28.34
C PHE A 554 -16.79 -18.20 29.48
N PRO A 555 -15.51 -18.52 29.72
CA PRO A 555 -14.71 -17.76 30.67
C PRO A 555 -14.75 -16.27 30.34
N SER A 556 -15.03 -15.43 31.35
CA SER A 556 -15.02 -13.95 31.20
C SER A 556 -13.62 -13.35 31.20
N GLU A 557 -12.59 -14.18 31.38
CA GLU A 557 -11.20 -13.77 31.29
C GLU A 557 -10.85 -13.49 29.82
N GLU A 558 -10.22 -12.35 29.55
CA GLU A 558 -9.70 -12.00 28.23
C GLU A 558 -8.18 -12.22 28.17
N TRP A 559 -7.63 -12.33 26.96
CA TRP A 559 -6.18 -12.34 26.77
C TRP A 559 -5.51 -11.07 27.28
N GLU A 560 -4.25 -11.21 27.69
CA GLU A 560 -3.41 -10.03 27.94
C GLU A 560 -3.30 -9.19 26.67
N LYS A 561 -3.35 -7.86 26.82
CA LYS A 561 -3.38 -6.90 25.71
C LYS A 561 -2.32 -7.16 24.62
N PRO A 562 -1.04 -7.46 24.93
CA PRO A 562 -0.04 -7.75 23.90
C PRO A 562 -0.39 -8.96 23.03
N TYR A 563 -0.93 -10.03 23.65
CA TYR A 563 -1.31 -11.23 22.91
C TYR A 563 -2.59 -10.99 22.09
N LEU A 564 -3.58 -10.31 22.65
CA LEU A 564 -4.81 -9.94 21.92
C LEU A 564 -4.50 -9.14 20.65
N LEU A 565 -3.67 -8.11 20.79
CA LEU A 565 -3.24 -7.27 19.68
C LEU A 565 -2.40 -8.05 18.65
N ALA A 566 -1.54 -8.96 19.10
CA ALA A 566 -0.78 -9.83 18.19
C ALA A 566 -1.70 -10.73 17.35
N GLN A 567 -2.74 -11.32 17.95
CA GLN A 567 -3.73 -12.13 17.22
C GLN A 567 -4.53 -11.28 16.22
N GLU A 568 -4.92 -10.06 16.61
CA GLU A 568 -5.63 -9.14 15.71
C GLU A 568 -4.76 -8.76 14.50
N ARG A 569 -3.50 -8.38 14.73
CA ARG A 569 -2.54 -8.08 13.65
C ARG A 569 -2.32 -9.29 12.76
N GLU A 570 -2.23 -10.50 13.32
CA GLU A 570 -2.06 -11.73 12.53
C GLU A 570 -3.25 -11.99 11.58
N MET A 571 -4.47 -11.69 12.03
CA MET A 571 -5.69 -11.94 11.26
C MET A 571 -6.07 -10.79 10.32
N LEU A 572 -5.85 -9.54 10.74
CA LEU A 572 -6.31 -8.32 10.06
C LEU A 572 -5.20 -7.51 9.39
N GLY A 573 -3.93 -7.72 9.77
CA GLY A 573 -2.77 -6.99 9.26
C GLY A 573 -2.45 -5.69 10.01
N LEU A 574 -3.30 -5.25 10.94
CA LEU A 574 -3.05 -4.13 11.86
C LEU A 574 -3.76 -4.34 13.20
N TYR A 575 -3.41 -3.50 14.17
CA TYR A 575 -4.05 -3.42 15.48
C TYR A 575 -5.35 -2.60 15.45
N VAL A 576 -6.46 -3.16 15.00
CA VAL A 576 -7.72 -2.41 14.77
C VAL A 576 -8.40 -1.94 16.07
N SER A 577 -8.47 -2.81 17.09
CA SER A 577 -9.20 -2.58 18.34
C SER A 577 -8.54 -1.57 19.26
N ASP A 578 -7.21 -1.55 19.32
CA ASP A 578 -6.41 -0.73 20.24
C ASP A 578 -4.97 -0.60 19.67
N HIS A 579 -4.17 0.36 20.13
CA HIS A 579 -2.78 0.57 19.71
C HIS A 579 -1.84 0.02 20.79
N PRO A 580 -0.72 -0.64 20.44
CA PRO A 580 0.28 -1.07 21.42
C PRO A 580 0.88 0.06 22.29
N LEU A 581 0.67 1.31 21.88
CA LEU A 581 1.15 2.51 22.58
C LEU A 581 0.10 3.09 23.53
N PHE A 582 -1.17 2.68 23.42
CA PHE A 582 -2.20 3.08 24.37
C PHE A 582 -1.99 2.36 25.71
N GLY A 583 -1.90 3.11 26.80
CA GLY A 583 -1.51 2.66 28.14
C GLY A 583 -0.06 3.03 28.55
N ILE A 584 0.80 3.38 27.59
CA ILE A 584 2.20 3.78 27.84
C ILE A 584 2.48 5.24 27.46
N GLU A 585 1.43 6.04 27.25
CA GLU A 585 1.52 7.45 26.84
C GLU A 585 2.34 8.27 27.83
N HIS A 586 2.25 7.93 29.11
CA HIS A 586 3.04 8.57 30.16
C HIS A 586 4.54 8.25 30.06
N VAL A 587 4.91 7.00 29.74
CA VAL A 587 6.30 6.60 29.53
C VAL A 587 6.87 7.23 28.27
N LEU A 588 6.04 7.29 27.21
CA LEU A 588 6.38 8.00 25.98
C LEU A 588 6.58 9.49 26.25
N ALA A 589 5.67 10.14 26.98
CA ALA A 589 5.77 11.58 27.30
C ALA A 589 6.92 11.93 28.25
N GLU A 590 7.29 11.05 29.18
CA GLU A 590 8.40 11.31 30.13
C GLU A 590 9.78 11.18 29.47
N ARG A 591 9.90 10.39 28.39
CA ARG A 591 11.18 10.09 27.72
C ARG A 591 11.31 10.59 26.28
N SER A 592 10.25 11.12 25.68
CA SER A 592 10.29 11.77 24.38
C SER A 592 10.30 13.28 24.52
N ASP A 593 11.10 13.94 23.68
CA ASP A 593 11.24 15.40 23.70
C ASP A 593 10.07 16.10 23.00
N ALA A 594 9.43 15.41 22.05
CA ALA A 594 8.26 15.89 21.32
C ALA A 594 7.46 14.73 20.71
N PRO A 595 6.13 14.87 20.54
CA PRO A 595 5.36 13.96 19.69
C PRO A 595 5.79 14.14 18.22
N ILE A 596 5.74 13.06 17.45
CA ILE A 596 6.19 13.03 16.05
C ILE A 596 5.45 14.06 15.20
N ALA A 597 4.15 14.29 15.47
CA ALA A 597 3.35 15.32 14.82
C ALA A 597 3.98 16.73 14.83
N ARG A 598 4.65 17.11 15.93
CA ARG A 598 5.27 18.43 16.09
C ARG A 598 6.59 18.58 15.34
N LEU A 599 7.28 17.47 15.06
CA LEU A 599 8.47 17.50 14.20
C LEU A 599 8.11 17.85 12.76
N THR A 600 6.99 17.30 12.29
CA THR A 600 6.41 17.55 10.96
C THR A 600 5.81 18.94 10.84
N GLY A 601 5.26 19.50 11.93
CA GLY A 601 4.64 20.83 11.98
C GLY A 601 5.59 22.03 11.93
N GLY A 602 6.91 21.82 12.03
CA GLY A 602 7.90 22.90 11.90
C GLY A 602 8.44 23.49 13.21
N ASP A 603 8.02 22.99 14.36
CA ASP A 603 8.33 23.57 15.69
C ASP A 603 9.80 23.46 16.11
N HIS A 604 10.59 22.61 15.45
CA HIS A 604 12.02 22.40 15.76
C HIS A 604 12.94 22.75 14.57
N PRO A 605 14.08 23.42 14.77
CA PRO A 605 15.01 23.75 13.69
C PRO A 605 15.76 22.51 13.14
N ASP A 606 16.27 22.61 11.91
CA ASP A 606 17.12 21.57 11.30
C ASP A 606 18.37 21.30 12.15
N GLY A 607 18.78 20.04 12.24
CA GLY A 607 19.95 19.62 13.03
C GLY A 607 19.71 19.51 14.54
N THR A 608 18.50 19.77 15.03
CA THR A 608 18.15 19.59 16.46
C THR A 608 18.22 18.12 16.82
N VAL A 609 18.84 17.80 17.96
CA VAL A 609 18.83 16.44 18.52
C VAL A 609 17.56 16.26 19.33
N VAL A 610 16.76 15.26 19.00
CA VAL A 610 15.49 14.93 19.66
C VAL A 610 15.40 13.42 19.93
N THR A 611 14.69 13.07 20.99
CA THR A 611 14.36 11.71 21.38
C THR A 611 12.90 11.44 21.09
N LEU A 612 12.62 10.40 20.31
CA LEU A 612 11.27 10.00 19.93
C LEU A 612 10.94 8.64 20.51
N GLY A 613 9.79 8.53 21.15
CA GLY A 613 9.23 7.27 21.61
C GLY A 613 8.14 6.82 20.66
N GLY A 614 8.18 5.57 20.22
CA GLY A 614 7.15 5.00 19.37
C GLY A 614 7.33 3.51 19.14
N ILE A 615 6.51 2.94 18.28
CA ILE A 615 6.63 1.56 17.82
C ILE A 615 7.33 1.52 16.47
N VAL A 616 8.19 0.53 16.25
CA VAL A 616 8.76 0.28 14.92
C VAL A 616 7.68 -0.35 14.05
N SER A 617 7.01 0.44 13.21
CA SER A 617 5.93 -0.03 12.34
C SER A 617 6.41 -0.54 10.97
N GLY A 618 7.66 -0.26 10.61
CA GLY A 618 8.29 -0.84 9.41
C GLY A 618 9.81 -0.80 9.45
N LEU A 619 10.45 -1.81 8.86
CA LEU A 619 11.91 -1.91 8.83
C LEU A 619 12.45 -2.26 7.44
N GLN A 620 13.18 -1.33 6.82
CA GLN A 620 13.90 -1.55 5.55
C GLN A 620 15.39 -1.69 5.77
N ARG A 621 15.94 -2.87 5.51
CA ARG A 621 17.39 -3.12 5.51
C ARG A 621 17.96 -2.88 4.11
N LYS A 622 19.04 -2.10 4.02
CA LYS A 622 19.67 -1.68 2.76
C LYS A 622 21.18 -1.87 2.81
N MET A 623 21.80 -1.88 1.63
CA MET A 623 23.25 -1.86 1.46
C MET A 623 23.69 -0.53 0.85
N THR A 624 24.82 -0.02 1.29
CA THR A 624 25.47 1.15 0.67
C THR A 624 26.19 0.73 -0.63
N LYS A 625 26.56 1.69 -1.48
CA LYS A 625 27.37 1.43 -2.69
C LYS A 625 28.72 0.74 -2.40
N GLN A 626 29.19 0.82 -1.15
CA GLN A 626 30.42 0.19 -0.66
C GLN A 626 30.18 -1.17 0.02
N GLY A 627 28.94 -1.67 0.05
CA GLY A 627 28.58 -2.98 0.61
C GLY A 627 28.27 -3.01 2.12
N ASN A 628 28.31 -1.86 2.82
CA ASN A 628 27.97 -1.81 4.25
C ASN A 628 26.45 -1.81 4.48
N ALA A 629 25.98 -2.61 5.45
CA ALA A 629 24.57 -2.68 5.84
C ALA A 629 24.12 -1.46 6.64
N TRP A 630 22.91 -0.98 6.37
CA TRP A 630 22.23 0.10 7.08
C TRP A 630 20.72 -0.13 7.06
N ALA A 631 19.95 0.59 7.86
CA ALA A 631 18.50 0.42 7.90
C ALA A 631 17.73 1.74 7.98
N ILE A 632 16.50 1.72 7.49
CA ILE A 632 15.50 2.75 7.70
C ILE A 632 14.38 2.11 8.49
N ALA A 633 14.13 2.59 9.72
CA ALA A 633 13.02 2.14 10.53
C ALA A 633 11.97 3.25 10.60
N THR A 634 10.73 2.94 10.25
CA THR A 634 9.61 3.85 10.44
C THR A 634 9.15 3.70 11.89
N VAL A 635 9.26 4.78 12.67
CA VAL A 635 8.81 4.84 14.06
C VAL A 635 7.51 5.62 14.10
N GLU A 636 6.51 5.06 14.75
CA GLU A 636 5.14 5.60 14.82
C GLU A 636 4.74 5.85 16.28
N ASP A 637 4.12 6.99 16.54
CA ASP A 637 3.46 7.34 17.80
C ASP A 637 1.96 7.59 17.57
N LEU A 638 1.23 8.01 18.62
CA LEU A 638 -0.20 8.28 18.51
C LEU A 638 -0.55 9.51 17.64
N GLY A 639 0.45 10.33 17.27
CA GLY A 639 0.29 11.57 16.52
C GLY A 639 0.86 11.54 15.10
N GLY A 640 1.69 10.56 14.74
CA GLY A 640 2.25 10.42 13.40
C GLY A 640 3.40 9.41 13.32
N SER A 641 4.06 9.37 12.16
CA SER A 641 5.20 8.50 11.91
C SER A 641 6.39 9.25 11.29
N VAL A 642 7.59 8.77 11.55
CA VAL A 642 8.84 9.34 11.03
C VAL A 642 9.85 8.25 10.66
N ASP A 643 10.56 8.47 9.55
CA ASP A 643 11.64 7.60 9.12
C ASP A 643 12.94 7.90 9.90
N CYS A 644 13.44 6.90 10.61
CA CYS A 644 14.70 6.93 11.34
C CYS A 644 15.78 6.18 10.55
N LEU A 645 16.85 6.88 10.15
CA LEU A 645 17.96 6.32 9.38
C LEU A 645 19.07 5.84 10.33
N PHE A 646 19.35 4.54 10.31
CA PHE A 646 20.44 3.89 11.04
C PHE A 646 21.59 3.61 10.08
N PHE A 647 22.53 4.55 9.97
CA PHE A 647 23.74 4.39 9.16
C PHE A 647 24.64 3.26 9.69
N PRO A 648 25.59 2.73 8.88
CA PRO A 648 26.30 1.49 9.22
C PRO A 648 26.93 1.42 10.62
N ALA A 649 27.56 2.52 11.08
CA ALA A 649 28.16 2.58 12.41
C ALA A 649 27.11 2.40 13.54
N THR A 650 25.96 3.07 13.43
CA THR A 650 24.86 2.92 14.39
C THR A 650 24.18 1.57 14.24
N TYR A 651 23.92 1.12 13.01
CA TYR A 651 23.21 -0.12 12.72
C TYR A 651 23.94 -1.36 13.26
N GLN A 652 25.27 -1.39 13.19
CA GLN A 652 26.07 -2.48 13.79
C GLN A 652 25.84 -2.64 15.30
N LEU A 653 25.55 -1.54 16.02
CA LEU A 653 25.35 -1.55 17.47
C LEU A 653 23.92 -1.96 17.87
N VAL A 654 22.92 -1.61 17.04
CA VAL A 654 21.50 -1.75 17.41
C VAL A 654 20.72 -2.75 16.56
N GLY A 655 21.35 -3.34 15.54
CA GLY A 655 20.66 -4.16 14.52
C GLY A 655 19.91 -5.38 15.08
N THR A 656 20.34 -5.94 16.22
CA THR A 656 19.63 -7.05 16.88
C THR A 656 18.41 -6.61 17.70
N ARG A 657 18.36 -5.34 18.10
CA ARG A 657 17.25 -4.72 18.86
C ARG A 657 16.23 -4.04 17.95
N LEU A 658 16.60 -3.78 16.71
CA LEU A 658 15.76 -3.16 15.69
C LEU A 658 14.84 -4.24 15.06
N VAL A 659 13.74 -4.49 15.75
CA VAL A 659 12.71 -5.46 15.36
C VAL A 659 11.39 -4.71 15.19
N GLU A 660 10.58 -5.13 14.22
CA GLU A 660 9.21 -4.62 14.08
C GLU A 660 8.40 -4.88 15.35
N ASP A 661 7.44 -4.00 15.65
CA ASP A 661 6.62 -3.98 16.86
C ASP A 661 7.34 -3.71 18.19
N ALA A 662 8.66 -3.53 18.16
CA ALA A 662 9.37 -3.10 19.34
C ALA A 662 8.99 -1.64 19.67
N VAL A 663 8.57 -1.40 20.92
CA VAL A 663 8.51 -0.05 21.46
C VAL A 663 9.94 0.42 21.67
N VAL A 664 10.30 1.54 21.07
CA VAL A 664 11.67 2.06 21.06
C VAL A 664 11.68 3.55 21.37
N PHE A 665 12.78 3.98 21.99
CA PHE A 665 13.18 5.37 22.08
C PHE A 665 14.37 5.58 21.15
N VAL A 666 14.18 6.38 20.10
CA VAL A 666 15.22 6.72 19.14
C VAL A 666 15.67 8.14 19.39
N LYS A 667 16.93 8.30 19.79
CA LYS A 667 17.58 9.60 19.88
C LYS A 667 18.34 9.84 18.59
N GLY A 668 18.08 10.97 17.96
CA GLY A 668 18.71 11.27 16.68
C GLY A 668 18.67 12.73 16.33
N ARG A 669 19.40 13.06 15.27
CA ARG A 669 19.45 14.41 14.73
C ARG A 669 18.39 14.57 13.66
N LEU A 670 17.54 15.57 13.84
CA LEU A 670 16.52 15.92 12.87
C LEU A 670 17.19 16.43 11.58
N ASP A 671 16.83 15.82 10.46
CA ASP A 671 17.30 16.18 9.12
C ASP A 671 16.09 16.66 8.31
N LYS A 672 16.03 17.98 8.09
CA LYS A 672 15.01 18.68 7.31
C LYS A 672 15.51 19.08 5.92
N ARG A 673 16.64 18.51 5.45
CA ARG A 673 17.12 18.76 4.08
C ARG A 673 16.18 18.17 3.04
N GLU A 674 15.44 17.13 3.42
CA GLU A 674 14.34 16.60 2.63
C GLU A 674 12.98 17.06 3.16
N ASP A 675 12.00 17.00 2.27
CA ASP A 675 10.65 17.53 2.43
C ASP A 675 9.84 16.88 3.57
N VAL A 676 10.14 15.62 3.89
CA VAL A 676 9.66 14.94 5.09
C VAL A 676 10.81 14.93 6.09
N PRO A 677 10.64 15.50 7.29
CA PRO A 677 11.70 15.47 8.29
C PRO A 677 12.05 14.01 8.57
N ARG A 678 13.33 13.68 8.50
CA ARG A 678 13.84 12.36 8.88
C ARG A 678 14.66 12.50 10.15
N LEU A 679 14.82 11.40 10.87
CA LEU A 679 15.68 11.35 12.03
C LEU A 679 16.94 10.54 11.70
N VAL A 680 18.12 11.16 11.72
CA VAL A 680 19.38 10.42 11.66
C VAL A 680 19.65 9.83 13.04
N ALA A 681 19.42 8.53 13.17
CA ALA A 681 19.47 7.84 14.45
C ALA A 681 20.90 7.75 14.99
N MET A 682 21.07 8.17 16.24
CA MET A 682 22.33 8.12 16.98
C MET A 682 22.32 6.98 18.00
N GLU A 683 21.21 6.84 18.73
CA GLU A 683 21.04 5.83 19.78
C GLU A 683 19.63 5.24 19.72
N LEU A 684 19.51 3.96 20.11
CA LEU A 684 18.23 3.28 20.27
C LEU A 684 18.18 2.61 21.64
N THR A 685 17.13 2.91 22.39
CA THR A 685 16.85 2.29 23.69
C THR A 685 15.51 1.57 23.64
N VAL A 686 15.48 0.33 24.09
CA VAL A 686 14.24 -0.43 24.29
C VAL A 686 13.88 -0.31 25.79
N PRO A 687 12.67 0.13 26.16
CA PRO A 687 12.25 0.20 27.55
C PRO A 687 12.19 -1.20 28.18
N GLU A 688 12.65 -1.32 29.43
CA GLU A 688 12.53 -2.57 30.19
C GLU A 688 11.05 -2.85 30.57
N PRO A 689 10.58 -4.11 30.53
CA PRO A 689 9.20 -4.49 30.87
C PRO A 689 8.73 -4.01 32.25
N THR A 690 9.64 -3.89 33.21
CA THR A 690 9.40 -3.44 34.59
C THR A 690 9.02 -1.95 34.68
N ALA A 691 9.39 -1.12 33.70
CA ALA A 691 8.95 0.27 33.63
C ALA A 691 7.54 0.43 33.00
N LEU A 692 6.94 -0.67 32.53
CA LEU A 692 5.70 -0.72 31.75
C LEU A 692 4.54 -1.42 32.49
N GLY A 693 4.76 -1.85 33.74
CA GLY A 693 3.79 -2.62 34.53
C GLY A 693 3.10 -1.85 35.66
N ALA A 694 2.01 -2.42 36.18
CA ALA A 694 1.20 -1.93 37.31
C ALA A 694 1.95 -1.74 38.65
N ASP A 695 3.26 -2.03 38.68
CA ASP A 695 4.15 -1.91 39.83
C ASP A 695 4.95 -0.60 39.87
N ALA A 696 4.80 0.28 38.87
CA ALA A 696 5.46 1.59 38.85
C ALA A 696 4.98 2.47 40.02
N PRO A 697 5.89 3.17 40.75
CA PRO A 697 5.50 3.95 41.92
C PRO A 697 4.58 5.12 41.54
N VAL A 698 3.45 5.24 42.22
CA VAL A 698 2.49 6.33 42.07
C VAL A 698 3.05 7.59 42.74
N ARG A 699 3.36 8.59 41.91
CA ARG A 699 3.96 9.85 42.35
C ARG A 699 2.92 10.96 42.48
N LEU A 700 2.79 11.48 43.68
CA LEU A 700 1.87 12.55 44.09
C LEU A 700 2.65 13.80 44.48
N ALA A 701 2.07 14.98 44.30
CA ALA A 701 2.65 16.26 44.70
C ALA A 701 1.62 17.12 45.43
N ILE A 702 2.07 17.79 46.49
CA ILE A 702 1.27 18.74 47.26
C ILE A 702 2.15 19.93 47.66
N GLU A 703 1.58 21.13 47.67
CA GLU A 703 2.26 22.30 48.25
C GLU A 703 2.24 22.20 49.78
N GLU A 704 3.34 22.61 50.42
CA GLU A 704 3.47 22.61 51.89
C GLU A 704 2.32 23.39 52.57
N SER A 705 1.87 24.48 51.96
CA SER A 705 0.73 25.30 52.41
C SER A 705 -0.61 24.54 52.48
N ARG A 706 -0.73 23.42 51.75
CA ARG A 706 -1.95 22.59 51.66
C ARG A 706 -1.87 21.30 52.47
N VAL A 707 -0.74 21.05 53.14
CA VAL A 707 -0.56 19.91 54.05
C VAL A 707 -1.19 20.28 55.41
N THR A 708 -2.45 19.89 55.60
CA THR A 708 -3.23 20.14 56.82
C THR A 708 -3.67 18.81 57.43
N GLY A 709 -4.00 18.80 58.73
CA GLY A 709 -4.49 17.58 59.40
C GLY A 709 -5.67 16.90 58.68
N PRO A 710 -6.69 17.65 58.19
CA PRO A 710 -7.76 17.11 57.36
C PRO A 710 -7.30 16.54 56.01
N SER A 711 -6.43 17.24 55.26
CA SER A 711 -5.98 16.77 53.94
C SER A 711 -5.13 15.49 54.04
N VAL A 712 -4.30 15.37 55.09
CA VAL A 712 -3.52 14.16 55.36
C VAL A 712 -4.42 12.98 55.74
N ARG A 713 -5.44 13.20 56.60
CA ARG A 713 -6.41 12.14 56.94
C ARG A 713 -7.17 11.66 55.72
N ARG A 714 -7.61 12.59 54.88
CA ARG A 714 -8.37 12.27 53.67
C ARG A 714 -7.53 11.53 52.63
N LEU A 715 -6.28 11.96 52.41
CA LEU A 715 -5.33 11.23 51.57
C LEU A 715 -5.09 9.81 52.09
N LYS A 716 -4.96 9.64 53.41
CA LYS A 716 -4.80 8.32 54.04
C LYS A 716 -6.01 7.41 53.85
N GLU A 717 -7.23 7.95 53.88
CA GLU A 717 -8.46 7.20 53.59
C GLU A 717 -8.50 6.71 52.14
N ILE A 718 -8.22 7.61 51.19
CA ILE A 718 -8.22 7.29 49.75
C ILE A 718 -7.15 6.25 49.41
N LEU A 719 -5.95 6.38 49.98
CA LEU A 719 -4.89 5.39 49.76
C LEU A 719 -5.23 4.02 50.35
N ARG A 720 -6.12 3.95 51.34
CA ARG A 720 -6.57 2.67 51.95
C ARG A 720 -7.75 2.05 51.22
N SER A 721 -8.60 2.85 50.55
CA SER A 721 -9.74 2.34 49.78
C SER A 721 -9.33 1.73 48.44
N HIS A 722 -8.09 1.95 47.99
CA HIS A 722 -7.57 1.49 46.70
C HIS A 722 -6.32 0.61 46.83
N PRO A 723 -6.35 -0.54 47.54
CA PRO A 723 -5.15 -1.36 47.76
C PRO A 723 -4.58 -1.95 46.46
N GLY A 724 -3.25 -2.09 46.40
CA GLY A 724 -2.57 -2.67 45.24
C GLY A 724 -1.07 -2.80 45.39
N PRO A 725 -0.34 -3.14 44.31
CA PRO A 725 1.07 -3.48 44.40
C PRO A 725 2.02 -2.27 44.27
N ALA A 726 1.55 -1.14 43.74
CA ALA A 726 2.38 0.04 43.47
C ALA A 726 2.72 0.85 44.73
N GLU A 727 4.00 1.19 44.91
CA GLU A 727 4.49 2.10 45.97
C GLU A 727 3.97 3.53 45.75
N VAL A 728 3.69 4.29 46.81
CA VAL A 728 3.25 5.69 46.69
C VAL A 728 4.32 6.65 47.21
N GLN A 729 4.68 7.64 46.39
CA GLN A 729 5.63 8.70 46.72
C GLN A 729 4.91 10.04 46.74
N LEU A 730 5.09 10.83 47.81
CA LEU A 730 4.51 12.16 47.95
C LEU A 730 5.62 13.22 47.99
N ARG A 731 5.69 14.05 46.95
CA ARG A 731 6.50 15.26 46.92
C ARG A 731 5.76 16.40 47.61
N VAL A 732 6.32 16.90 48.70
CA VAL A 732 5.87 18.14 49.35
C VAL A 732 6.79 19.28 48.93
N THR A 733 6.24 20.24 48.20
CA THR A 733 6.99 21.41 47.72
C THR A 733 6.81 22.57 48.70
N GLY A 734 7.86 22.90 49.43
CA GLY A 734 7.93 24.08 50.31
C GLY A 734 8.60 25.27 49.64
N ARG A 735 8.62 26.44 50.33
CA ARG A 735 9.20 27.68 49.78
C ARG A 735 10.72 27.62 49.61
N THR A 736 11.42 26.83 50.42
CA THR A 736 12.89 26.75 50.43
C THR A 736 13.43 25.33 50.25
N ARG A 737 12.58 24.30 50.40
CA ARG A 737 12.97 22.89 50.24
C ARG A 737 11.81 22.07 49.71
N THR A 738 12.14 21.13 48.83
CA THR A 738 11.23 20.06 48.38
C THR A 738 11.60 18.77 49.09
N THR A 739 10.65 18.12 49.74
CA THR A 739 10.87 16.85 50.45
C THR A 739 10.01 15.76 49.83
N VAL A 740 10.59 14.61 49.49
CA VAL A 740 9.87 13.45 48.93
C VAL A 740 9.71 12.39 50.01
N TYR A 741 8.46 12.04 50.30
CA TYR A 741 8.10 11.01 51.27
C TYR A 741 7.74 9.72 50.55
N ARG A 742 8.27 8.59 51.02
CA ARG A 742 7.72 7.27 50.70
C ARG A 742 6.57 7.00 51.65
N LEU A 743 5.37 6.81 51.11
CA LEU A 743 4.19 6.49 51.92
C LEU A 743 4.09 4.96 52.10
N GLY A 744 3.57 4.54 53.26
CA GLY A 744 3.45 3.13 53.61
C GLY A 744 2.41 2.32 52.81
N PRO A 745 1.21 2.87 52.48
CA PRO A 745 0.21 2.15 51.70
C PRO A 745 0.67 1.95 50.25
N ARG A 746 0.38 0.77 49.69
CA ARG A 746 0.52 0.45 48.26
C ARG A 746 -0.84 0.41 47.59
N ILE A 747 -0.93 0.86 46.34
CA ILE A 747 -2.21 1.06 45.65
C ILE A 747 -2.25 0.50 44.23
N THR A 748 -3.46 0.38 43.67
CA THR A 748 -3.67 0.16 42.23
C THR A 748 -4.24 1.44 41.63
N PRO A 749 -3.56 2.12 40.68
CA PRO A 749 -4.01 3.42 40.16
C PRO A 749 -5.15 3.30 39.14
N ARG A 750 -6.33 2.86 39.59
CA ARG A 750 -7.56 2.79 38.77
C ARG A 750 -8.14 4.19 38.52
N PRO A 751 -8.99 4.40 37.49
CA PRO A 751 -9.64 5.69 37.25
C PRO A 751 -10.41 6.24 38.47
N GLU A 752 -11.02 5.36 39.26
CA GLU A 752 -11.72 5.66 40.51
C GLU A 752 -10.80 6.32 41.56
N PHE A 753 -9.57 5.82 41.72
CA PHE A 753 -8.58 6.40 42.61
C PHE A 753 -8.26 7.85 42.26
N TRP A 754 -8.10 8.16 40.96
CA TRP A 754 -7.80 9.52 40.50
C TRP A 754 -8.99 10.46 40.66
N ALA A 755 -10.22 9.96 40.47
CA ALA A 755 -11.44 10.73 40.71
C ALA A 755 -11.58 11.11 42.19
N ASP A 756 -11.38 10.14 43.09
CA ASP A 756 -11.40 10.35 44.54
C ASP A 756 -10.31 11.33 44.99
N LEU A 757 -9.10 11.19 44.44
CA LEU A 757 -7.98 12.08 44.75
C LEU A 757 -8.30 13.53 44.34
N LYS A 758 -8.83 13.74 43.13
CA LYS A 758 -9.16 15.07 42.58
C LYS A 758 -10.33 15.73 43.31
N ALA A 759 -11.30 14.96 43.77
CA ALA A 759 -12.47 15.46 44.47
C ALA A 759 -12.17 15.88 45.93
N ALA A 760 -11.17 15.26 46.57
CA ALA A 760 -11.05 15.31 48.02
C ALA A 760 -9.75 15.94 48.54
N VAL A 761 -8.67 16.02 47.74
CA VAL A 761 -7.39 16.57 48.19
C VAL A 761 -6.77 17.41 47.07
N ALA A 762 -6.18 18.55 47.40
CA ALA A 762 -5.40 19.37 46.46
C ALA A 762 -4.01 18.76 46.18
N VAL A 763 -3.99 17.49 45.78
CA VAL A 763 -2.81 16.74 45.38
C VAL A 763 -2.85 16.58 43.87
N THR A 764 -1.76 16.94 43.22
CA THR A 764 -1.58 16.75 41.78
C THR A 764 -0.65 15.56 41.53
N ARG A 765 -0.81 14.89 40.38
CA ARG A 765 0.19 13.91 39.94
C ARG A 765 1.44 14.68 39.54
N TRP A 766 2.62 14.16 39.89
CA TRP A 766 3.89 14.71 39.40
C TRP A 766 4.75 13.60 38.82
N GLY A 767 5.22 13.83 37.60
CA GLY A 767 5.83 12.83 36.72
C GLY A 767 5.19 13.06 35.38
#